data_AF-A0A961Y2W4-F1
#
_entry.id   AF-A0A961Y2W4-F1
#
_cell.length_a   1.000
_cell.length_b   1.000
_cell.length_c   1.000
_cell.angle_alpha   90.00
_cell.angle_beta   90.00
_cell.angle_gamma   90.00
#
_symmetry.space_group_name_H-M   'P 1'
#
loop_
_entity.id
_entity.type
_entity.pdbx_description
1 polymer ?
#
loop_
_entity_poly.entity_id
_entity_poly.type
_entity_poly.pdbx_seq_one_letter_code
_entity_poly.pdbx_strand_id
1 'polypeptide(L)'
;KTEHVLGALKTVLTQPLPEVLDDETLKRHPLSVWAELELGLDDGLELRRKKPVPFEEAVEKLSVASGVDLDLCRDHLETFLTRVSLPEKERGGTKDGAFLAFKLHRFISGAGELFTTLTARPRRILLEGQLEDPDAPGNRLYPTRFCRNCGQEYHVVTKIDDDGDLRFLPRSIDDTPLDSEEDEVAGYLCPVNPDDAEFQFDGELEGYPESWREEKNGIERLRGYRKKRMPVSYIVGSDGRHGAGGREFWFIPGKFAFCLCCHDEPTQGMRERTKLAGLSGEGRSSATTLLVASALEWMNKPESGVPETKRKLLGFTDNRQDAALQSGHFNDFLFVSLLRGAILRAVISAGSSGLAEDEFGLQVVKALGFTSANKEARQHWLLDTNAGAVIREDAQRALAKVLAHRVWTDLRRGWRFTNPSLSVLNLIDVDFLGLEEVAEDRDSFMAIHPALGDLNADQRQTILKAILSAMLEGLAVQTEALDLTVLDGVAQKSRMLLQAPWAIDQKENPRARSSLVLRGGSKNTVTLREEQTLLRAGLNSRIARLVNRKSVLGTKLTKDEYYDFMEGILAFLGREGLLVPVELDSDVTGWRLSPSAVRLVPGPALIDEARRGNRYFHDLYTAIANDLGDGRSPYWGLEGREHTAQVSQKQREWREWRFRFEPDDMEHLATSEYRTEIRATGESDRFLPALFCSPTMELGVDISALNAVYLRNVPPTPANYAQRAGRAGRSGQAAVVVTYCASGSPHDQ
;
A
#
# COMPACT_ATOMS: atom_id res chain seq x y z
N LYS A 1 -22.14 -28.67 -38.92
CA LYS A 1 -22.42 -29.24 -37.57
C LYS A 1 -22.95 -28.16 -36.61
N THR A 2 -22.27 -27.02 -36.44
CA THR A 2 -22.82 -25.85 -35.70
C THR A 2 -24.15 -25.36 -36.30
N GLU A 3 -24.29 -25.42 -37.63
CA GLU A 3 -25.52 -25.06 -38.37
C GLU A 3 -26.81 -25.71 -37.85
N HIS A 4 -26.73 -26.90 -37.25
CA HIS A 4 -27.91 -27.62 -36.73
C HIS A 4 -28.49 -26.98 -35.46
N VAL A 5 -27.71 -26.18 -34.73
CA VAL A 5 -28.16 -25.51 -33.50
C VAL A 5 -28.38 -24.00 -33.67
N LEU A 6 -27.87 -23.38 -34.74
CA LEU A 6 -27.98 -21.94 -34.99
C LEU A 6 -29.44 -21.44 -34.92
N GLY A 7 -30.37 -22.17 -35.55
CA GLY A 7 -31.79 -21.80 -35.55
C GLY A 7 -32.46 -21.83 -34.17
N ALA A 8 -31.89 -22.57 -33.20
CA ALA A 8 -32.41 -22.68 -31.84
C ALA A 8 -31.75 -21.71 -30.86
N LEU A 9 -30.58 -21.14 -31.18
CA LEU A 9 -29.84 -20.24 -30.28
C LEU A 9 -30.64 -18.99 -29.92
N LYS A 10 -31.33 -18.39 -30.90
CA LYS A 10 -32.16 -17.19 -30.65
C LYS A 10 -33.21 -17.43 -29.56
N THR A 11 -33.90 -18.58 -29.63
CA THR A 11 -34.92 -18.94 -28.66
C THR A 11 -34.33 -19.18 -27.28
N VAL A 12 -33.19 -19.87 -27.20
CA VAL A 12 -32.50 -20.15 -25.92
C VAL A 12 -32.03 -18.86 -25.25
N LEU A 13 -31.39 -17.96 -25.99
CA LEU A 13 -30.83 -16.71 -25.43
C LEU A 13 -31.89 -15.69 -25.00
N THR A 14 -33.12 -15.80 -25.53
CA THR A 14 -34.24 -14.90 -25.19
C THR A 14 -35.15 -15.44 -24.09
N GLN A 15 -34.85 -16.63 -23.55
CA GLN A 15 -35.57 -17.24 -22.44
C GLN A 15 -34.64 -17.37 -21.23
N PRO A 16 -35.16 -17.42 -19.99
CA PRO A 16 -34.32 -17.73 -18.83
C PRO A 16 -33.74 -19.14 -18.94
N LEU A 17 -32.54 -19.34 -18.39
CA LEU A 17 -31.96 -20.67 -18.29
C LEU A 17 -32.88 -21.60 -17.47
N PRO A 18 -33.06 -22.86 -17.90
CA PRO A 18 -33.80 -23.85 -17.12
C PRO A 18 -33.25 -23.99 -15.69
N GLU A 19 -34.14 -24.16 -14.71
CA GLU A 19 -33.72 -24.38 -13.31
C GLU A 19 -32.93 -25.69 -13.16
N VAL A 20 -33.34 -26.73 -13.90
CA VAL A 20 -32.68 -28.03 -13.99
C VAL A 20 -31.90 -28.11 -15.29
N LEU A 21 -30.58 -28.24 -15.17
CA LEU A 21 -29.63 -28.37 -16.26
C LEU A 21 -28.71 -29.55 -15.95
N ASP A 22 -29.24 -30.77 -15.87
CA ASP A 22 -28.43 -31.98 -15.70
C ASP A 22 -27.57 -32.28 -16.95
N ASP A 23 -26.65 -33.25 -16.85
CA ASP A 23 -25.72 -33.53 -17.95
C ASP A 23 -26.44 -34.05 -19.20
N GLU A 24 -27.55 -34.80 -19.04
CA GLU A 24 -28.32 -35.32 -20.16
C GLU A 24 -29.04 -34.20 -20.93
N THR A 25 -29.54 -33.19 -20.22
CA THR A 25 -30.10 -31.98 -20.81
C THR A 25 -29.01 -31.17 -21.52
N LEU A 26 -27.87 -30.95 -20.87
CA LEU A 26 -26.78 -30.15 -21.43
C LEU A 26 -26.12 -30.78 -22.66
N LYS A 27 -26.08 -32.11 -22.79
CA LYS A 27 -25.64 -32.80 -24.02
C LYS A 27 -26.41 -32.39 -25.27
N ARG A 28 -27.67 -31.94 -25.11
CA ARG A 28 -28.56 -31.56 -26.21
C ARG A 28 -28.85 -30.06 -26.25
N HIS A 29 -28.41 -29.32 -25.24
CA HIS A 29 -28.69 -27.90 -25.11
C HIS A 29 -27.96 -27.12 -26.23
N PRO A 30 -28.68 -26.31 -27.05
CA PRO A 30 -28.09 -25.62 -28.20
C PRO A 30 -26.86 -24.78 -27.88
N LEU A 31 -26.87 -24.09 -26.73
CA LEU A 31 -25.75 -23.27 -26.29
C LEU A 31 -24.54 -24.10 -25.82
N SER A 32 -24.75 -25.29 -25.25
CA SER A 32 -23.65 -26.21 -24.91
C SER A 32 -22.95 -26.71 -26.16
N VAL A 33 -23.73 -27.13 -27.15
CA VAL A 33 -23.22 -27.64 -28.42
C VAL A 33 -22.48 -26.53 -29.17
N TRP A 34 -23.04 -25.32 -29.19
CA TRP A 34 -22.37 -24.16 -29.75
C TRP A 34 -21.07 -23.84 -29.02
N ALA A 35 -21.06 -23.81 -27.69
CA ALA A 35 -19.86 -23.50 -26.91
C ALA A 35 -18.75 -24.53 -27.13
N GLU A 36 -19.07 -25.83 -27.19
CA GLU A 36 -18.09 -26.88 -27.45
C GLU A 36 -17.49 -26.75 -28.86
N LEU A 37 -18.32 -26.56 -29.89
CA LEU A 37 -17.85 -26.47 -31.28
C LEU A 37 -17.16 -25.12 -31.59
N GLU A 38 -17.60 -24.04 -30.96
CA GLU A 38 -17.06 -22.71 -31.22
C GLU A 38 -15.92 -22.29 -30.31
N LEU A 39 -15.80 -22.86 -29.11
CA LEU A 39 -14.81 -22.45 -28.10
C LEU A 39 -13.95 -23.62 -27.59
N GLY A 40 -14.49 -24.83 -27.51
CA GLY A 40 -13.82 -25.98 -26.90
C GLY A 40 -12.93 -26.77 -27.86
N LEU A 41 -13.52 -27.25 -28.95
CA LEU A 41 -12.95 -28.30 -29.79
C LEU A 41 -12.85 -27.86 -31.25
N ASP A 42 -11.66 -28.04 -31.82
CA ASP A 42 -11.40 -27.95 -33.25
C ASP A 42 -11.58 -29.36 -33.86
N ASP A 43 -12.76 -29.58 -34.44
CA ASP A 43 -13.20 -30.87 -35.00
C ASP A 43 -12.60 -31.07 -36.41
N GLY A 44 -11.30 -31.41 -36.46
CA GLY A 44 -10.55 -31.76 -37.67
C GLY A 44 -10.39 -33.28 -37.88
N LEU A 45 -9.35 -33.70 -38.61
CA LEU A 45 -8.98 -35.13 -38.72
C LEU A 45 -8.49 -35.72 -37.37
N GLU A 46 -8.01 -34.86 -36.48
CA GLU A 46 -7.65 -35.18 -35.10
C GLU A 46 -8.38 -34.20 -34.17
N LEU A 47 -8.90 -34.70 -33.04
CA LEU A 47 -9.53 -33.85 -32.03
C LEU A 47 -8.46 -32.98 -31.36
N ARG A 48 -8.54 -31.66 -31.56
CA ARG A 48 -7.62 -30.69 -30.96
C ARG A 48 -8.41 -29.65 -30.18
N ARG A 49 -7.79 -29.09 -29.14
CA ARG A 49 -8.39 -27.94 -28.43
C ARG A 49 -8.34 -26.72 -29.34
N LYS A 50 -9.43 -25.96 -29.37
CA LYS A 50 -9.47 -24.71 -30.11
C LYS A 50 -8.50 -23.69 -29.48
N LYS A 51 -8.03 -22.73 -30.27
CA LYS A 51 -7.26 -21.60 -29.73
C LYS A 51 -8.16 -20.79 -28.79
N PRO A 52 -7.70 -20.43 -27.58
CA PRO A 52 -8.45 -19.56 -26.69
C PRO A 52 -8.83 -18.25 -27.40
N VAL A 53 -10.06 -17.80 -27.20
CA VAL A 53 -10.59 -16.54 -27.73
C VAL A 53 -10.91 -15.59 -26.58
N PRO A 54 -10.72 -14.27 -26.75
CA PRO A 54 -11.25 -13.29 -25.81
C PRO A 54 -12.75 -13.48 -25.60
N PHE A 55 -13.23 -13.25 -24.37
CA PHE A 55 -14.64 -13.43 -24.04
C PHE A 55 -15.55 -12.55 -24.90
N GLU A 56 -15.17 -11.30 -25.13
CA GLU A 56 -15.91 -10.37 -26.00
C GLU A 56 -16.01 -10.88 -27.44
N GLU A 57 -14.95 -11.47 -27.99
CA GLU A 57 -14.99 -12.09 -29.33
C GLU A 57 -15.91 -13.31 -29.36
N ALA A 58 -16.00 -14.09 -28.27
CA ALA A 58 -16.96 -15.18 -28.14
C ALA A 58 -18.41 -14.67 -28.12
N VAL A 59 -18.66 -13.55 -27.43
CA VAL A 59 -19.97 -12.89 -27.40
C VAL A 59 -20.35 -12.36 -28.78
N GLU A 60 -19.42 -11.72 -29.50
CA GLU A 60 -19.63 -11.26 -30.88
C GLU A 60 -19.99 -12.43 -31.80
N LYS A 61 -19.25 -13.55 -31.72
CA LYS A 61 -19.57 -14.77 -32.48
C LYS A 61 -20.95 -15.32 -32.14
N LEU A 62 -21.35 -15.30 -30.87
CA LEU A 62 -22.66 -15.76 -30.43
C LEU A 62 -23.78 -14.85 -30.94
N SER A 63 -23.57 -13.54 -30.90
CA SER A 63 -24.51 -12.54 -31.42
C SER A 63 -24.71 -12.72 -32.93
N VAL A 64 -23.62 -12.86 -33.69
CA VAL A 64 -23.68 -13.12 -35.14
C VAL A 64 -24.38 -14.46 -35.43
N ALA A 65 -24.07 -15.51 -34.67
CA ALA A 65 -24.64 -16.85 -34.84
C ALA A 65 -26.15 -16.92 -34.51
N SER A 66 -26.62 -16.13 -33.55
CA SER A 66 -28.00 -16.18 -33.04
C SER A 66 -28.90 -15.06 -33.57
N GLY A 67 -28.32 -13.95 -34.06
CA GLY A 67 -29.04 -12.72 -34.40
C GLY A 67 -29.65 -12.02 -33.18
N VAL A 68 -29.07 -12.23 -31.99
CA VAL A 68 -29.47 -11.60 -30.72
C VAL A 68 -28.48 -10.47 -30.37
N ASP A 69 -28.96 -9.46 -29.64
CA ASP A 69 -28.16 -8.32 -29.19
C ASP A 69 -26.93 -8.74 -28.35
N LEU A 70 -25.84 -7.97 -28.44
CA LEU A 70 -24.56 -8.26 -27.79
C LEU A 70 -24.67 -8.33 -26.27
N ASP A 71 -25.40 -7.40 -25.63
CA ASP A 71 -25.48 -7.34 -24.17
C ASP A 71 -26.25 -8.56 -23.63
N LEU A 72 -27.35 -8.94 -24.31
CA LEU A 72 -28.10 -10.14 -23.94
C LEU A 72 -27.29 -11.42 -24.15
N CYS A 73 -26.52 -11.50 -25.25
CA CYS A 73 -25.60 -12.62 -25.47
C CYS A 73 -24.53 -12.72 -24.39
N ARG A 74 -23.98 -11.58 -23.96
CA ARG A 74 -22.96 -11.49 -22.90
C ARG A 74 -23.50 -12.04 -21.59
N ASP A 75 -24.60 -11.48 -21.10
CA ASP A 75 -25.19 -11.83 -19.81
C ASP A 75 -25.61 -13.30 -19.79
N HIS A 76 -26.23 -13.78 -20.87
CA HIS A 76 -26.72 -15.14 -20.96
C HIS A 76 -25.57 -16.15 -21.07
N LEU A 77 -24.52 -15.86 -21.86
CA LEU A 77 -23.34 -16.72 -21.98
C LEU A 77 -22.57 -16.79 -20.65
N GLU A 78 -22.40 -15.66 -19.96
CA GLU A 78 -21.75 -15.62 -18.63
C GLU A 78 -22.53 -16.46 -17.61
N THR A 79 -23.85 -16.26 -17.53
CA THR A 79 -24.71 -17.00 -16.62
C THR A 79 -24.68 -18.50 -16.95
N PHE A 80 -24.75 -18.84 -18.23
CA PHE A 80 -24.71 -20.22 -18.70
C PHE A 80 -23.39 -20.89 -18.35
N LEU A 81 -22.25 -20.29 -18.71
CA LEU A 81 -20.92 -20.83 -18.42
C LEU A 81 -20.72 -21.01 -16.91
N THR A 82 -21.08 -20.00 -16.11
CA THR A 82 -21.05 -20.10 -14.65
C THR A 82 -21.86 -21.30 -14.16
N ARG A 83 -23.09 -21.46 -14.65
CA ARG A 83 -23.98 -22.56 -14.24
C ARG A 83 -23.42 -23.93 -14.62
N VAL A 84 -22.98 -24.14 -15.86
CA VAL A 84 -22.48 -25.46 -16.34
C VAL A 84 -21.13 -25.86 -15.72
N SER A 85 -20.42 -24.90 -15.13
CA SER A 85 -19.18 -25.15 -14.38
C SER A 85 -19.41 -25.72 -12.98
N LEU A 86 -20.65 -25.68 -12.48
CA LEU A 86 -21.01 -26.25 -11.19
C LEU A 86 -21.19 -27.77 -11.27
N PRO A 87 -20.97 -28.50 -10.15
CA PRO A 87 -21.35 -29.90 -10.02
C PRO A 87 -22.79 -30.17 -10.46
N GLU A 88 -23.05 -31.31 -11.12
CA GLU A 88 -24.40 -31.68 -11.59
C GLU A 88 -25.45 -31.65 -10.46
N LYS A 89 -25.08 -32.05 -9.24
CA LYS A 89 -25.96 -31.95 -8.06
C LYS A 89 -26.46 -30.53 -7.75
N GLU A 90 -25.70 -29.50 -8.12
CA GLU A 90 -26.09 -28.09 -7.94
C GLU A 90 -26.91 -27.56 -9.12
N ARG A 91 -27.00 -28.35 -10.20
CA ARG A 91 -27.80 -28.08 -11.41
C ARG A 91 -29.05 -28.96 -11.53
N GLY A 92 -29.39 -29.73 -10.49
CA GLY A 92 -30.60 -30.58 -10.44
C GLY A 92 -30.39 -32.06 -10.76
N GLY A 93 -29.14 -32.53 -10.90
CA GLY A 93 -28.81 -33.96 -11.02
C GLY A 93 -28.21 -34.55 -9.75
N THR A 94 -27.31 -35.54 -9.87
CA THR A 94 -26.75 -36.27 -8.72
C THR A 94 -25.22 -36.39 -8.71
N LYS A 95 -24.52 -36.10 -9.81
CA LYS A 95 -23.05 -36.23 -9.88
C LYS A 95 -22.31 -35.01 -9.31
N ASP A 96 -21.06 -35.24 -8.93
CA ASP A 96 -20.15 -34.21 -8.38
C ASP A 96 -19.31 -33.48 -9.44
N GLY A 97 -19.38 -33.88 -10.71
CA GLY A 97 -18.61 -33.29 -11.81
C GLY A 97 -19.28 -32.09 -12.47
N ALA A 98 -18.48 -31.15 -12.94
CA ALA A 98 -18.94 -30.10 -13.85
C ALA A 98 -19.18 -30.67 -15.25
N PHE A 99 -20.13 -30.09 -16.00
CA PHE A 99 -20.38 -30.49 -17.38
C PHE A 99 -19.32 -29.92 -18.33
N LEU A 100 -19.01 -28.62 -18.17
CA LEU A 100 -17.94 -27.94 -18.88
C LEU A 100 -16.98 -27.29 -17.87
N ALA A 101 -15.72 -27.72 -17.89
CA ALA A 101 -14.66 -27.15 -17.09
C ALA A 101 -13.80 -26.21 -17.96
N PHE A 102 -13.98 -24.91 -17.78
CA PHE A 102 -13.16 -23.91 -18.47
C PHE A 102 -12.12 -23.29 -17.54
N LYS A 103 -11.08 -22.71 -18.17
CA LYS A 103 -10.07 -21.93 -17.48
C LYS A 103 -10.16 -20.49 -17.95
N LEU A 104 -10.35 -19.57 -17.01
CA LEU A 104 -10.26 -18.14 -17.30
C LEU A 104 -8.82 -17.70 -17.13
N HIS A 105 -8.24 -17.21 -18.21
CA HIS A 105 -6.89 -16.67 -18.24
C HIS A 105 -6.98 -15.15 -18.22
N ARG A 106 -6.61 -14.53 -17.09
CA ARG A 106 -6.62 -13.08 -16.92
C ARG A 106 -5.19 -12.55 -16.87
N PHE A 107 -4.86 -11.67 -17.81
CA PHE A 107 -3.60 -10.93 -17.83
C PHE A 107 -3.88 -9.52 -17.31
N ILE A 108 -3.11 -9.10 -16.30
CA ILE A 108 -3.26 -7.80 -15.66
C ILE A 108 -1.92 -7.08 -15.75
N SER A 109 -1.89 -5.92 -16.38
CA SER A 109 -0.73 -5.05 -16.44
C SER A 109 -1.00 -3.74 -15.71
N GLY A 110 0.07 -3.11 -15.24
CA GLY A 110 0.04 -1.72 -14.80
C GLY A 110 -0.25 -0.78 -15.96
N ALA A 111 -0.70 0.44 -15.67
CA ALA A 111 -1.03 1.46 -16.67
C ALA A 111 0.16 1.96 -17.51
N GLY A 112 1.38 1.47 -17.25
CA GLY A 112 2.58 1.87 -18.00
C GLY A 112 3.09 3.27 -17.63
N GLU A 113 3.92 3.82 -18.50
CA GLU A 113 4.42 5.19 -18.36
C GLU A 113 3.59 6.12 -19.25
N LEU A 114 3.28 7.30 -18.73
CA LEU A 114 2.51 8.29 -19.47
C LEU A 114 3.45 9.13 -20.33
N PHE A 115 3.14 9.24 -21.61
CA PHE A 115 3.86 10.09 -22.55
C PHE A 115 2.93 11.17 -23.09
N THR A 116 3.42 12.41 -23.16
CA THR A 116 2.66 13.53 -23.72
C THR A 116 3.52 14.36 -24.66
N THR A 117 2.89 14.98 -25.66
CA THR A 117 3.54 16.01 -26.47
C THR A 117 3.59 17.35 -25.71
N LEU A 118 4.56 18.21 -26.03
CA LEU A 118 4.67 19.57 -25.46
C LEU A 118 3.71 20.60 -26.10
N THR A 119 2.80 20.15 -26.97
CA THR A 119 1.82 21.01 -27.65
C THR A 119 0.80 21.60 -26.67
N ALA A 120 0.17 22.71 -27.07
CA ALA A 120 -1.02 23.23 -26.38
C ALA A 120 -2.20 22.23 -26.49
N ARG A 121 -3.31 22.52 -25.81
CA ARG A 121 -4.50 21.66 -25.86
C ARG A 121 -5.20 21.78 -27.24
N PRO A 122 -5.72 20.68 -27.81
CA PRO A 122 -5.59 19.29 -27.34
C PRO A 122 -4.18 18.74 -27.58
N ARG A 123 -3.68 17.91 -26.66
CA ARG A 123 -2.38 17.24 -26.76
C ARG A 123 -2.55 15.73 -26.87
N ARG A 124 -1.56 15.05 -27.45
CA ARG A 124 -1.56 13.60 -27.50
C ARG A 124 -1.11 13.03 -26.16
N ILE A 125 -1.78 11.96 -25.74
CA ILE A 125 -1.47 11.19 -24.53
C ILE A 125 -1.36 9.73 -24.94
N LEU A 126 -0.23 9.10 -24.64
CA LEU A 126 0.02 7.69 -24.91
C LEU A 126 0.54 6.99 -23.65
N LEU A 127 0.28 5.69 -23.53
CA LEU A 127 0.78 4.83 -22.45
C LEU A 127 1.95 3.93 -22.89
N GLU A 128 2.26 3.97 -24.18
CA GLU A 128 3.35 3.23 -24.80
C GLU A 128 4.44 4.20 -25.22
N GLY A 129 5.69 3.86 -24.88
CA GLY A 129 6.85 4.67 -25.21
C GLY A 129 7.10 4.64 -26.71
N GLN A 130 7.00 5.80 -27.34
CA GLN A 130 7.39 6.04 -28.72
C GLN A 130 8.22 7.31 -28.79
N LEU A 131 9.02 7.45 -29.84
CA LEU A 131 9.91 8.61 -29.99
C LEU A 131 9.12 9.87 -30.39
N GLU A 132 8.09 9.70 -31.22
CA GLU A 132 7.23 10.75 -31.76
C GLU A 132 5.77 10.29 -31.78
N ASP A 133 4.84 11.24 -31.91
CA ASP A 133 3.41 10.97 -32.11
C ASP A 133 3.18 10.27 -33.47
N PRO A 134 2.57 9.06 -33.50
CA PRO A 134 2.23 8.35 -34.74
C PRO A 134 1.39 9.16 -35.71
N ASP A 135 0.50 10.00 -35.16
CA ASP A 135 -0.46 10.77 -35.93
C ASP A 135 0.10 12.14 -36.32
N ALA A 136 1.26 12.53 -35.77
CA ALA A 136 1.96 13.79 -36.06
C ALA A 136 3.49 13.67 -35.95
N PRO A 137 4.16 13.04 -36.93
CA PRO A 137 5.62 12.92 -36.97
C PRO A 137 6.33 14.26 -36.81
N GLY A 138 7.41 14.28 -36.03
CA GLY A 138 8.11 15.48 -35.59
C GLY A 138 7.66 16.02 -34.22
N ASN A 139 6.45 15.66 -33.75
CA ASN A 139 6.04 15.97 -32.37
C ASN A 139 6.58 14.89 -31.43
N ARG A 140 7.50 15.29 -30.55
CA ARG A 140 8.17 14.37 -29.62
C ARG A 140 7.29 14.06 -28.42
N LEU A 141 7.43 12.84 -27.93
CA LEU A 141 6.74 12.35 -26.73
C LEU A 141 7.66 12.38 -25.51
N TYR A 142 7.11 12.85 -24.39
CA TYR A 142 7.86 13.05 -23.16
C TYR A 142 7.27 12.25 -22.00
N PRO A 143 8.09 11.46 -21.28
CA PRO A 143 7.69 10.86 -20.02
C PRO A 143 7.16 11.94 -19.07
N THR A 144 5.92 11.77 -18.64
CA THR A 144 5.19 12.77 -17.86
C THR A 144 4.88 12.21 -16.48
N ARG A 145 5.25 12.96 -15.45
CA ARG A 145 5.12 12.62 -14.04
C ARG A 145 4.37 13.73 -13.30
N PHE A 146 3.84 13.42 -12.13
CA PHE A 146 2.96 14.32 -11.39
C PHE A 146 3.47 14.57 -9.98
N CYS A 147 3.29 15.80 -9.49
CA CYS A 147 3.45 16.10 -8.08
C CYS A 147 2.49 15.21 -7.28
N ARG A 148 3.00 14.55 -6.23
CA ARG A 148 2.18 13.67 -5.38
C ARG A 148 1.15 14.41 -4.53
N ASN A 149 1.34 15.72 -4.34
CA ASN A 149 0.46 16.54 -3.52
C ASN A 149 -0.66 17.19 -4.34
N CYS A 150 -0.34 17.95 -5.39
CA CYS A 150 -1.34 18.67 -6.19
C CYS A 150 -1.60 18.08 -7.58
N GLY A 151 -0.84 17.07 -8.03
CA GLY A 151 -1.01 16.51 -9.38
C GLY A 151 -0.40 17.34 -10.51
N GLN A 152 0.27 18.46 -10.25
CA GLN A 152 0.98 19.25 -11.27
C GLN A 152 1.92 18.37 -12.10
N GLU A 153 1.87 18.51 -13.41
CA GLU A 153 2.66 17.71 -14.34
C GLU A 153 4.08 18.25 -14.55
N TYR A 154 5.01 17.31 -14.78
CA TYR A 154 6.42 17.53 -15.06
C TYR A 154 6.89 16.54 -16.13
N HIS A 155 7.50 17.04 -17.18
CA HIS A 155 8.10 16.23 -18.25
C HIS A 155 9.57 15.95 -17.94
N VAL A 156 9.97 14.68 -18.00
CA VAL A 156 11.32 14.24 -17.62
C VAL A 156 12.26 14.38 -18.82
N VAL A 157 13.24 15.28 -18.72
CA VAL A 157 14.09 15.66 -19.87
C VAL A 157 15.57 15.80 -19.52
N THR A 158 16.40 15.75 -20.55
CA THR A 158 17.76 16.29 -20.58
C THR A 158 17.78 17.49 -21.53
N LYS A 159 18.30 18.62 -21.04
CA LYS A 159 18.59 19.81 -21.85
C LYS A 159 19.98 19.63 -22.48
N ILE A 160 20.08 19.80 -23.78
CA ILE A 160 21.33 19.73 -24.57
C ILE A 160 21.57 21.09 -25.20
N ASP A 161 22.80 21.59 -25.13
CA ASP A 161 23.26 22.82 -25.78
C ASP A 161 24.37 22.50 -26.79
N ASP A 162 24.03 22.49 -28.08
CA ASP A 162 24.99 22.29 -29.17
C ASP A 162 25.25 23.64 -29.85
N ASP A 163 26.31 24.34 -29.43
CA ASP A 163 26.72 25.64 -29.99
C ASP A 163 25.57 26.70 -30.04
N GLY A 164 24.68 26.70 -29.05
CA GLY A 164 23.53 27.61 -28.95
C GLY A 164 22.22 27.09 -29.53
N ASP A 165 22.20 25.89 -30.13
CA ASP A 165 20.95 25.19 -30.49
C ASP A 165 20.45 24.36 -29.30
N LEU A 166 19.64 25.01 -28.45
CA LEU A 166 19.09 24.40 -27.24
C LEU A 166 17.96 23.41 -27.56
N ARG A 167 18.09 22.18 -27.06
CA ARG A 167 17.10 21.10 -27.24
C ARG A 167 16.79 20.39 -25.94
N PHE A 168 15.54 19.93 -25.80
CA PHE A 168 15.07 19.14 -24.67
C PHE A 168 14.68 17.75 -25.14
N LEU A 169 15.45 16.74 -24.75
CA LEU A 169 15.21 15.35 -25.10
C LEU A 169 14.60 14.57 -23.93
N PRO A 170 13.65 13.64 -24.17
CA PRO A 170 13.07 12.80 -23.14
C PRO A 170 14.14 11.89 -22.52
N ARG A 171 14.04 11.64 -21.22
CA ARG A 171 14.90 10.70 -20.49
C ARG A 171 14.09 9.83 -19.55
N SER A 172 14.65 8.70 -19.11
CA SER A 172 14.01 7.90 -18.06
C SER A 172 14.06 8.61 -16.71
N ILE A 173 12.99 8.48 -15.92
CA ILE A 173 12.97 8.97 -14.52
C ILE A 173 13.92 8.17 -13.61
N ASP A 174 14.28 6.95 -14.01
CA ASP A 174 15.20 6.09 -13.26
C ASP A 174 16.66 6.55 -13.43
N ASP A 175 16.96 7.29 -14.50
CA ASP A 175 18.26 7.94 -14.70
C ASP A 175 18.35 9.13 -13.73
N THR A 176 19.10 8.94 -12.66
CA THR A 176 19.25 9.98 -11.63
C THR A 176 20.06 11.15 -12.20
N PRO A 177 19.57 12.39 -12.12
CA PRO A 177 20.34 13.55 -12.53
C PRO A 177 21.68 13.60 -11.77
N LEU A 178 22.78 13.46 -12.52
CA LEU A 178 24.14 13.62 -12.03
C LEU A 178 24.59 15.06 -12.30
N ASP A 179 25.48 15.56 -11.44
CA ASP A 179 26.12 16.86 -11.66
C ASP A 179 27.29 16.64 -12.64
N SER A 180 27.03 16.58 -13.95
CA SER A 180 28.09 16.42 -14.97
C SER A 180 27.73 17.04 -16.32
N GLU A 181 28.74 17.67 -16.93
CA GLU A 181 28.83 18.37 -18.23
C GLU A 181 27.99 19.66 -18.35
N GLU A 182 28.62 20.76 -18.78
CA GLU A 182 27.96 22.07 -18.92
C GLU A 182 26.90 22.06 -20.04
N ASP A 183 27.11 21.19 -21.03
CA ASP A 183 26.31 21.12 -22.26
C ASP A 183 25.11 20.17 -22.14
N GLU A 184 25.11 19.22 -21.19
CA GLU A 184 24.01 18.28 -20.94
C GLU A 184 23.49 18.36 -19.50
N VAL A 185 22.28 18.92 -19.32
CA VAL A 185 21.69 19.11 -17.99
C VAL A 185 20.39 18.31 -17.86
N ALA A 186 20.42 17.24 -17.07
CA ALA A 186 19.21 16.50 -16.71
C ALA A 186 18.30 17.33 -15.80
N GLY A 187 16.99 17.29 -16.04
CA GLY A 187 16.01 18.07 -15.28
C GLY A 187 14.56 17.71 -15.59
N TYR A 188 13.69 18.71 -15.45
CA TYR A 188 12.25 18.59 -15.63
C TYR A 188 11.69 19.84 -16.30
N LEU A 189 10.76 19.69 -17.26
CA LEU A 189 9.94 20.79 -17.77
C LEU A 189 8.60 20.81 -17.05
N CYS A 190 8.19 21.98 -16.55
CA CYS A 190 6.88 22.24 -16.00
C CYS A 190 6.19 23.28 -16.89
N PRO A 191 5.02 22.98 -17.48
CA PRO A 191 4.33 23.96 -18.30
C PRO A 191 3.94 25.18 -17.49
N VAL A 192 4.17 26.38 -18.04
CA VAL A 192 3.63 27.60 -17.45
C VAL A 192 2.12 27.62 -17.68
N ASN A 193 1.36 27.89 -16.62
CA ASN A 193 -0.09 27.99 -16.67
C ASN A 193 -0.55 29.22 -15.86
N PRO A 194 -0.57 30.42 -16.48
CA PRO A 194 -0.85 31.65 -15.76
C PRO A 194 -2.31 31.77 -15.28
N ASP A 195 -3.22 31.00 -15.89
CA ASP A 195 -4.65 30.98 -15.51
C ASP A 195 -4.94 30.07 -14.31
N ASP A 196 -3.94 29.32 -13.83
CA ASP A 196 -4.08 28.42 -12.70
C ASP A 196 -3.80 29.16 -11.39
N ALA A 197 -4.87 29.49 -10.65
CA ALA A 197 -4.77 30.19 -9.37
C ALA A 197 -3.99 29.40 -8.31
N GLU A 198 -3.80 28.08 -8.48
CA GLU A 198 -2.99 27.26 -7.57
C GLU A 198 -1.50 27.29 -7.95
N PHE A 199 -1.12 27.84 -9.10
CA PHE A 199 0.26 27.90 -9.56
C PHE A 199 1.01 29.07 -8.93
N GLN A 200 1.83 28.78 -7.90
CA GLN A 200 2.45 29.82 -7.07
C GLN A 200 3.77 30.39 -7.62
N PHE A 201 4.44 29.71 -8.54
CA PHE A 201 5.77 30.10 -9.00
C PHE A 201 5.73 31.08 -10.18
N ASP A 202 6.27 32.28 -9.98
CA ASP A 202 6.35 33.36 -10.96
C ASP A 202 7.80 33.68 -11.41
N GLY A 203 8.79 33.01 -10.82
CA GLY A 203 10.22 33.27 -11.05
C GLY A 203 10.82 34.33 -10.12
N GLU A 204 9.98 35.02 -9.35
CA GLU A 204 10.42 35.99 -8.35
C GLU A 204 10.87 35.28 -7.07
N LEU A 205 11.59 36.01 -6.20
CA LEU A 205 12.10 35.45 -4.96
C LEU A 205 10.99 34.90 -4.06
N GLU A 206 9.82 35.56 -4.03
CA GLU A 206 8.67 35.19 -3.20
C GLU A 206 8.06 33.83 -3.62
N GLY A 207 8.15 33.49 -4.91
CA GLY A 207 7.75 32.19 -5.45
C GLY A 207 8.63 31.01 -5.02
N TYR A 208 9.72 31.23 -4.27
CA TYR A 208 10.53 30.12 -3.73
C TYR A 208 10.11 29.71 -2.30
N PRO A 209 10.16 28.41 -1.96
CA PRO A 209 9.95 27.98 -0.58
C PRO A 209 10.91 28.68 0.39
N GLU A 210 10.47 28.99 1.61
CA GLU A 210 11.33 29.66 2.62
C GLU A 210 12.65 28.91 2.88
N SER A 211 12.68 27.59 2.64
CA SER A 211 13.87 26.76 2.76
C SER A 211 14.96 27.12 1.75
N TRP A 212 14.59 27.69 0.59
CA TRP A 212 15.47 28.14 -0.49
C TRP A 212 16.05 29.54 -0.26
N ARG A 213 15.40 30.31 0.62
CA ARG A 213 15.72 31.71 0.90
C ARG A 213 16.61 31.83 2.14
N GLU A 214 17.43 32.86 2.14
CA GLU A 214 18.22 33.33 3.27
C GLU A 214 18.16 34.85 3.33
N GLU A 215 18.27 35.39 4.53
CA GLU A 215 18.40 36.83 4.73
C GLU A 215 19.85 37.14 5.09
N LYS A 216 20.45 38.12 4.43
CA LYS A 216 21.79 38.61 4.76
C LYS A 216 21.75 40.14 4.77
N ASN A 217 22.04 40.73 5.93
CA ASN A 217 22.03 42.19 6.15
C ASN A 217 20.67 42.84 5.82
N GLY A 218 19.54 42.21 6.19
CA GLY A 218 18.20 42.74 5.90
C GLY A 218 17.72 42.52 4.46
N ILE A 219 18.53 41.90 3.59
CA ILE A 219 18.18 41.63 2.19
C ILE A 219 17.92 40.14 2.03
N GLU A 220 16.70 39.80 1.62
CA GLU A 220 16.33 38.42 1.29
C GLU A 220 16.94 38.01 -0.05
N ARG A 221 17.46 36.79 -0.13
CA ARG A 221 18.09 36.25 -1.33
C ARG A 221 18.04 34.72 -1.34
N LEU A 222 18.30 34.12 -2.50
CA LEU A 222 18.47 32.67 -2.58
C LEU A 222 19.79 32.21 -1.99
N ARG A 223 19.75 31.07 -1.29
CA ARG A 223 20.94 30.39 -0.76
C ARG A 223 21.90 30.06 -1.90
N GLY A 224 23.18 30.42 -1.72
CA GLY A 224 24.19 30.33 -2.79
C GLY A 224 24.30 28.95 -3.45
N TYR A 225 24.26 27.87 -2.65
CA TYR A 225 24.35 26.50 -3.15
C TYR A 225 23.12 26.02 -3.95
N ARG A 226 22.02 26.76 -3.92
CA ARG A 226 20.79 26.44 -4.65
C ARG A 226 20.64 27.21 -5.96
N LYS A 227 21.46 28.23 -6.20
CA LYS A 227 21.37 29.10 -7.39
C LYS A 227 21.50 28.32 -8.70
N LYS A 228 22.38 27.31 -8.76
CA LYS A 228 22.53 26.45 -9.94
C LYS A 228 21.31 25.57 -10.23
N ARG A 229 20.38 25.45 -9.28
CA ARG A 229 19.17 24.61 -9.34
C ARG A 229 17.89 25.42 -9.51
N MET A 230 18.01 26.70 -9.88
CA MET A 230 16.86 27.59 -10.07
C MET A 230 16.07 27.19 -11.32
N PRO A 231 14.72 27.21 -11.27
CA PRO A 231 13.91 27.11 -12.47
C PRO A 231 14.23 28.26 -13.45
N VAL A 232 14.27 27.95 -14.74
CA VAL A 232 14.53 28.92 -15.83
C VAL A 232 13.43 28.77 -16.88
N SER A 233 12.85 29.87 -17.36
CA SER A 233 11.81 29.83 -18.41
C SER A 233 12.44 29.63 -19.78
N TYR A 234 11.83 28.74 -20.59
CA TYR A 234 12.15 28.52 -22.00
C TYR A 234 10.87 28.41 -22.83
N ILE A 235 10.93 28.88 -24.07
CA ILE A 235 9.90 28.62 -25.09
C ILE A 235 10.31 27.37 -25.88
N VAL A 236 9.55 26.28 -25.75
CA VAL A 236 9.90 24.97 -26.31
C VAL A 236 8.85 24.53 -27.33
N GLY A 237 9.31 24.21 -28.54
CA GLY A 237 8.49 23.65 -29.62
C GLY A 237 8.08 22.20 -29.37
N SER A 238 7.19 21.67 -30.19
CA SER A 238 6.74 20.27 -30.09
C SER A 238 7.83 19.24 -30.42
N ASP A 239 8.88 19.64 -31.14
CA ASP A 239 10.05 18.84 -31.46
C ASP A 239 11.11 18.83 -30.34
N GLY A 240 10.93 19.68 -29.33
CA GLY A 240 11.84 19.88 -28.20
C GLY A 240 12.86 21.00 -28.38
N ARG A 241 12.85 21.73 -29.51
CA ARG A 241 13.78 22.86 -29.73
C ARG A 241 13.32 24.12 -29.03
N HIS A 242 14.29 24.90 -28.54
CA HIS A 242 14.02 26.26 -28.07
C HIS A 242 13.84 27.21 -29.25
N GLY A 243 12.75 28.00 -29.28
CA GLY A 243 12.56 28.98 -30.36
C GLY A 243 11.16 29.59 -30.42
N ALA A 244 11.03 30.63 -31.26
CA ALA A 244 9.76 31.31 -31.49
C ALA A 244 8.72 30.37 -32.13
N GLY A 245 7.57 30.20 -31.49
CA GLY A 245 6.48 29.30 -31.94
C GLY A 245 6.20 28.12 -31.01
N GLY A 246 7.00 27.94 -29.95
CA GLY A 246 6.76 26.96 -28.89
C GLY A 246 5.84 27.45 -27.77
N ARG A 247 5.64 26.61 -26.75
CA ARG A 247 4.96 26.94 -25.49
C ARG A 247 5.99 27.25 -24.41
N GLU A 248 5.63 28.09 -23.45
CA GLU A 248 6.48 28.42 -22.31
C GLU A 248 6.49 27.30 -21.25
N PHE A 249 7.69 26.95 -20.78
CA PHE A 249 7.95 25.96 -19.73
C PHE A 249 9.02 26.47 -18.76
N TRP A 250 8.84 26.17 -17.47
CA TRP A 250 9.91 26.23 -16.49
C TRP A 250 10.77 24.96 -16.56
N PHE A 251 12.07 25.12 -16.80
CA PHE A 251 13.05 24.04 -16.68
C PHE A 251 13.66 24.02 -15.28
N ILE A 252 13.52 22.91 -14.56
CA ILE A 252 14.09 22.67 -13.22
C ILE A 252 15.33 21.78 -13.37
N PRO A 253 16.55 22.31 -13.16
CA PRO A 253 17.78 21.54 -13.34
C PRO A 253 18.13 20.63 -12.15
N GLY A 254 18.67 19.46 -12.47
CA GLY A 254 19.15 18.45 -11.53
C GLY A 254 18.01 17.67 -10.87
N LYS A 255 18.24 17.22 -9.64
CA LYS A 255 17.25 16.46 -8.86
C LYS A 255 16.01 17.31 -8.59
N PHE A 256 14.84 16.68 -8.56
CA PHE A 256 13.59 17.35 -8.24
C PHE A 256 13.64 17.89 -6.81
N ALA A 257 13.37 19.19 -6.70
CA ALA A 257 13.53 19.96 -5.48
C ALA A 257 12.19 20.19 -4.78
N PHE A 258 11.29 20.89 -5.47
CA PHE A 258 9.98 21.29 -4.97
C PHE A 258 9.00 21.44 -6.14
N CYS A 259 7.70 21.39 -5.84
CA CYS A 259 6.65 21.62 -6.81
C CYS A 259 6.47 23.14 -7.08
N LEU A 260 6.52 23.57 -8.34
CA LEU A 260 6.29 24.98 -8.74
C LEU A 260 4.83 25.43 -8.56
N CYS A 261 3.89 24.47 -8.46
CA CYS A 261 2.50 24.77 -8.20
C CYS A 261 2.25 24.92 -6.69
N CYS A 262 2.43 23.84 -5.91
CA CYS A 262 2.02 23.82 -4.49
C CYS A 262 3.16 23.91 -3.45
N HIS A 263 4.40 24.12 -3.88
CA HIS A 263 5.60 24.18 -3.01
C HIS A 263 5.88 22.93 -2.14
N ASP A 264 5.27 21.78 -2.45
CA ASP A 264 5.65 20.51 -1.80
C ASP A 264 7.15 20.24 -1.99
N GLU A 265 7.85 19.92 -0.90
CA GLU A 265 9.31 19.69 -0.86
C GLU A 265 9.62 18.22 -0.49
N PRO A 266 9.72 17.31 -1.47
CA PRO A 266 10.10 15.93 -1.22
C PRO A 266 11.49 15.82 -0.58
N THR A 267 11.70 14.76 0.21
CA THR A 267 13.00 14.51 0.84
C THR A 267 14.06 14.27 -0.24
N GLN A 268 15.14 15.06 -0.21
CA GLN A 268 16.12 15.09 -1.30
C GLN A 268 16.84 13.76 -1.55
N GLY A 269 16.98 12.90 -0.53
CA GLY A 269 17.58 11.57 -0.64
C GLY A 269 16.68 10.48 -1.23
N MET A 270 15.42 10.77 -1.53
CA MET A 270 14.52 9.83 -2.20
C MET A 270 14.89 9.67 -3.69
N ARG A 271 14.59 8.50 -4.28
CA ARG A 271 14.67 8.31 -5.73
C ARG A 271 13.69 9.23 -6.44
N GLU A 272 14.03 9.69 -7.65
CA GLU A 272 13.21 10.64 -8.42
C GLU A 272 11.80 10.11 -8.71
N ARG A 273 11.69 8.83 -9.11
CA ARG A 273 10.39 8.14 -9.29
C ARG A 273 9.51 8.08 -8.03
N THR A 274 10.11 8.29 -6.86
CA THR A 274 9.38 8.34 -5.59
C THR A 274 8.95 9.76 -5.25
N LYS A 275 9.67 10.78 -5.75
CA LYS A 275 9.29 12.20 -5.58
C LYS A 275 8.11 12.57 -6.49
N LEU A 276 8.16 12.16 -7.75
CA LEU A 276 7.10 12.38 -8.73
C LEU A 276 6.39 11.06 -9.08
N ALA A 277 5.06 11.06 -9.10
CA ALA A 277 4.27 9.88 -9.43
C ALA A 277 4.12 9.70 -10.95
N GLY A 278 4.10 8.45 -11.43
CA GLY A 278 3.53 8.12 -12.75
C GLY A 278 2.15 7.50 -12.58
N LEU A 279 1.53 7.10 -13.71
CA LEU A 279 0.30 6.29 -13.68
C LEU A 279 0.55 4.88 -13.16
N SER A 280 1.69 4.28 -13.52
CA SER A 280 2.23 3.09 -12.86
C SER A 280 3.42 3.45 -11.97
N GLY A 281 3.43 2.85 -10.79
CA GLY A 281 4.46 3.01 -9.75
C GLY A 281 4.53 1.83 -8.78
N GLU A 282 3.72 0.81 -9.03
CA GLU A 282 3.57 -0.39 -8.23
C GLU A 282 4.75 -1.33 -8.41
N GLY A 283 5.24 -1.86 -7.29
CA GLY A 283 6.19 -2.97 -7.32
C GLY A 283 5.47 -4.28 -7.58
N ARG A 284 6.14 -5.23 -8.25
CA ARG A 284 5.63 -6.60 -8.49
C ARG A 284 5.10 -7.27 -7.21
N SER A 285 5.74 -7.03 -6.06
CA SER A 285 5.29 -7.60 -4.79
C SER A 285 3.98 -7.00 -4.27
N SER A 286 3.81 -5.68 -4.42
CA SER A 286 2.58 -5.00 -4.04
C SER A 286 1.42 -5.43 -4.94
N ALA A 287 1.63 -5.47 -6.27
CA ALA A 287 0.64 -5.97 -7.21
C ALA A 287 0.24 -7.43 -6.90
N THR A 288 1.23 -8.30 -6.66
CA THR A 288 1.00 -9.69 -6.25
C THR A 288 0.16 -9.79 -4.99
N THR A 289 0.53 -9.01 -3.97
CA THR A 289 -0.17 -9.03 -2.69
C THR A 289 -1.62 -8.59 -2.85
N LEU A 290 -1.88 -7.51 -3.59
CA LEU A 290 -3.24 -7.02 -3.82
C LEU A 290 -4.09 -8.02 -4.60
N LEU A 291 -3.55 -8.61 -5.67
CA LEU A 291 -4.28 -9.58 -6.48
C LEU A 291 -4.59 -10.87 -5.71
N VAL A 292 -3.63 -11.40 -4.95
CA VAL A 292 -3.84 -12.58 -4.12
C VAL A 292 -4.79 -12.28 -2.94
N ALA A 293 -4.61 -11.15 -2.26
CA ALA A 293 -5.47 -10.76 -1.14
C ALA A 293 -6.91 -10.54 -1.61
N SER A 294 -7.14 -9.84 -2.73
CA SER A 294 -8.48 -9.60 -3.27
C SER A 294 -9.19 -10.91 -3.66
N ALA A 295 -8.45 -11.86 -4.25
CA ALA A 295 -9.00 -13.17 -4.58
C ALA A 295 -9.40 -13.95 -3.32
N LEU A 296 -8.54 -13.98 -2.31
CA LEU A 296 -8.82 -14.67 -1.05
C LEU A 296 -9.92 -13.98 -0.22
N GLU A 297 -9.95 -12.65 -0.21
CA GLU A 297 -11.01 -11.86 0.42
C GLU A 297 -12.36 -12.22 -0.21
N TRP A 298 -12.46 -12.19 -1.54
CA TRP A 298 -13.67 -12.59 -2.25
C TRP A 298 -14.08 -14.04 -1.92
N MET A 299 -13.14 -14.99 -1.93
CA MET A 299 -13.42 -16.39 -1.56
C MET A 299 -13.94 -16.53 -0.14
N ASN A 300 -13.50 -15.66 0.79
CA ASN A 300 -13.92 -15.67 2.19
C ASN A 300 -15.21 -14.90 2.47
N LYS A 301 -15.81 -14.27 1.46
CA LYS A 301 -17.16 -13.73 1.61
C LYS A 301 -18.18 -14.85 1.86
N PRO A 302 -19.17 -14.66 2.75
CA PRO A 302 -20.19 -15.69 3.04
C PRO A 302 -20.92 -16.21 1.80
N GLU A 303 -21.17 -15.32 0.85
CA GLU A 303 -21.90 -15.56 -0.40
C GLU A 303 -21.02 -16.06 -1.56
N SER A 304 -19.73 -16.35 -1.34
CA SER A 304 -18.82 -16.74 -2.41
C SER A 304 -19.15 -18.11 -3.03
N GLY A 305 -19.87 -18.97 -2.30
CA GLY A 305 -20.13 -20.35 -2.70
C GLY A 305 -18.90 -21.27 -2.66
N VAL A 306 -17.72 -20.75 -2.29
CA VAL A 306 -16.47 -21.53 -2.21
C VAL A 306 -16.36 -22.19 -0.83
N PRO A 307 -16.26 -23.54 -0.74
CA PRO A 307 -16.05 -24.23 0.53
C PRO A 307 -14.77 -23.76 1.23
N GLU A 308 -14.79 -23.65 2.55
CA GLU A 308 -13.67 -23.09 3.34
C GLU A 308 -12.31 -23.73 3.02
N THR A 309 -12.25 -25.06 2.92
CA THR A 309 -11.04 -25.83 2.60
C THR A 309 -10.53 -25.65 1.15
N LYS A 310 -11.32 -24.99 0.30
CA LYS A 310 -10.99 -24.65 -1.09
C LYS A 310 -10.71 -23.17 -1.30
N ARG A 311 -10.79 -22.33 -0.26
CA ARG A 311 -10.48 -20.89 -0.31
C ARG A 311 -8.97 -20.66 -0.32
N LYS A 312 -8.30 -21.20 -1.34
CA LYS A 312 -6.85 -21.24 -1.46
C LYS A 312 -6.37 -20.94 -2.87
N LEU A 313 -5.14 -20.46 -2.95
CA LEU A 313 -4.49 -20.08 -4.20
C LEU A 313 -3.02 -20.47 -4.18
N LEU A 314 -2.52 -20.91 -5.35
CA LEU A 314 -1.12 -21.22 -5.58
C LEU A 314 -0.47 -20.10 -6.41
N GLY A 315 0.53 -19.42 -5.84
CA GLY A 315 1.29 -18.37 -6.49
C GLY A 315 2.62 -18.89 -7.05
N PHE A 316 2.94 -18.60 -8.30
CA PHE A 316 4.26 -18.91 -8.87
C PHE A 316 5.11 -17.66 -9.04
N THR A 317 6.39 -17.79 -8.68
CA THR A 317 7.45 -16.81 -8.93
C THR A 317 8.54 -17.43 -9.78
N ASP A 318 9.42 -16.61 -10.35
CA ASP A 318 10.53 -17.12 -11.18
C ASP A 318 11.68 -17.75 -10.40
N ASN A 319 11.87 -17.34 -9.15
CA ASN A 319 12.94 -17.86 -8.33
C ASN A 319 12.52 -18.01 -6.86
N ARG A 320 13.35 -18.75 -6.12
CA ARG A 320 13.15 -19.08 -4.71
C ARG A 320 13.17 -17.85 -3.78
N GLN A 321 14.01 -16.86 -4.06
CA GLN A 321 14.10 -15.65 -3.23
C GLN A 321 12.84 -14.78 -3.38
N ASP A 322 12.29 -14.71 -4.59
CA ASP A 322 11.03 -14.02 -4.86
C ASP A 322 9.87 -14.70 -4.13
N ALA A 323 9.82 -16.04 -4.04
CA ALA A 323 8.77 -16.75 -3.31
C ALA A 323 8.81 -16.43 -1.81
N ALA A 324 9.99 -16.49 -1.19
CA ALA A 324 10.19 -16.07 0.19
C ALA A 324 9.76 -14.61 0.40
N LEU A 325 10.24 -13.69 -0.46
CA LEU A 325 9.90 -12.27 -0.42
C LEU A 325 8.40 -12.02 -0.57
N GLN A 326 7.72 -12.73 -1.49
CA GLN A 326 6.28 -12.58 -1.68
C GLN A 326 5.50 -13.06 -0.45
N SER A 327 5.86 -14.22 0.12
CA SER A 327 5.20 -14.72 1.31
C SER A 327 5.33 -13.76 2.50
N GLY A 328 6.53 -13.20 2.72
CA GLY A 328 6.77 -12.20 3.76
C GLY A 328 6.00 -10.90 3.49
N HIS A 329 6.10 -10.35 2.28
CA HIS A 329 5.40 -9.11 1.91
C HIS A 329 3.87 -9.26 2.03
N PHE A 330 3.32 -10.42 1.64
CA PHE A 330 1.91 -10.73 1.77
C PHE A 330 1.47 -10.73 3.24
N ASN A 331 2.17 -11.47 4.11
CA ASN A 331 1.85 -11.54 5.54
C ASN A 331 1.98 -10.18 6.24
N ASP A 332 3.03 -9.42 5.92
CA ASP A 332 3.23 -8.07 6.47
C ASP A 332 2.08 -7.13 6.07
N PHE A 333 1.61 -7.20 4.83
CA PHE A 333 0.50 -6.39 4.36
C PHE A 333 -0.81 -6.75 5.06
N LEU A 334 -1.13 -8.04 5.19
CA LEU A 334 -2.33 -8.51 5.90
C LEU A 334 -2.30 -8.06 7.37
N PHE A 335 -1.16 -8.25 8.03
CA PHE A 335 -0.97 -7.86 9.43
C PHE A 335 -1.17 -6.37 9.64
N VAL A 336 -0.48 -5.53 8.85
CA VAL A 336 -0.59 -4.07 8.97
C VAL A 336 -2.01 -3.59 8.66
N SER A 337 -2.67 -4.19 7.66
CA SER A 337 -4.04 -3.83 7.30
C SER A 337 -5.04 -4.20 8.41
N LEU A 338 -4.93 -5.39 8.99
CA LEU A 338 -5.73 -5.81 10.15
C LEU A 338 -5.48 -4.94 11.38
N LEU A 339 -4.21 -4.67 11.70
CA LEU A 339 -3.84 -3.80 12.82
C LEU A 339 -4.45 -2.42 12.67
N ARG A 340 -4.31 -1.79 11.49
CA ARG A 340 -4.86 -0.45 11.23
C ARG A 340 -6.38 -0.43 11.20
N GLY A 341 -7.02 -1.43 10.60
CA GLY A 341 -8.48 -1.57 10.67
C GLY A 341 -8.97 -1.70 12.11
N ALA A 342 -8.26 -2.45 12.97
CA ALA A 342 -8.60 -2.57 14.38
C ALA A 342 -8.37 -1.28 15.18
N ILE A 343 -7.27 -0.56 14.94
CA ILE A 343 -7.03 0.76 15.53
C ILE A 343 -8.14 1.73 15.14
N LEU A 344 -8.47 1.77 13.84
CA LEU A 344 -9.54 2.63 13.33
C LEU A 344 -10.89 2.29 13.97
N ARG A 345 -11.26 1.00 14.05
CA ARG A 345 -12.47 0.55 14.74
C ARG A 345 -12.48 0.99 16.21
N ALA A 346 -11.36 0.83 16.92
CA ALA A 346 -11.25 1.22 18.33
C ALA A 346 -11.48 2.74 18.50
N VAL A 347 -10.88 3.56 17.63
CA VAL A 347 -11.04 5.02 17.64
C VAL A 347 -12.46 5.45 17.27
N ILE A 348 -13.07 4.85 16.23
CA ILE A 348 -14.47 5.12 15.86
C ILE A 348 -15.41 4.76 17.02
N SER A 349 -15.18 3.63 17.69
CA SER A 349 -15.99 3.19 18.82
C SER A 349 -15.86 4.11 20.04
N ALA A 350 -14.71 4.74 20.22
CA ALA A 350 -14.49 5.74 21.27
C ALA A 350 -15.17 7.08 20.96
N GLY A 351 -15.38 7.41 19.68
CA GLY A 351 -16.06 8.64 19.27
C GLY A 351 -15.30 9.90 19.70
N SER A 352 -16.04 10.97 20.05
CA SER A 352 -15.45 12.27 20.38
C SER A 352 -14.72 12.31 21.72
N SER A 353 -14.96 11.37 22.64
CA SER A 353 -14.17 11.29 23.88
C SER A 353 -12.73 10.85 23.62
N GLY A 354 -12.50 10.23 22.46
CA GLY A 354 -11.20 9.71 22.07
C GLY A 354 -10.77 8.49 22.90
N LEU A 355 -9.68 7.88 22.46
CA LEU A 355 -9.06 6.74 23.08
C LEU A 355 -7.85 7.22 23.90
N ALA A 356 -7.82 6.89 25.20
CA ALA A 356 -6.70 7.20 26.08
C ALA A 356 -5.56 6.17 25.94
N GLU A 357 -4.35 6.55 26.34
CA GLU A 357 -3.15 5.73 26.11
C GLU A 357 -3.17 4.37 26.82
N ASP A 358 -3.71 4.33 28.03
CA ASP A 358 -3.86 3.14 28.86
C ASP A 358 -4.90 2.15 28.27
N GLU A 359 -5.75 2.65 27.38
CA GLU A 359 -6.74 1.87 26.66
C GLU A 359 -6.25 1.33 25.31
N PHE A 360 -5.15 1.85 24.74
CA PHE A 360 -4.66 1.50 23.40
C PHE A 360 -4.59 0.00 23.18
N GLY A 361 -3.97 -0.73 24.11
CA GLY A 361 -3.83 -2.18 24.00
C GLY A 361 -5.17 -2.90 24.05
N LEU A 362 -5.95 -2.66 25.10
CA LEU A 362 -7.15 -3.43 25.39
C LEU A 362 -8.28 -3.13 24.39
N GLN A 363 -8.42 -1.88 23.93
CA GLN A 363 -9.46 -1.54 22.95
C GLN A 363 -9.11 -2.08 21.57
N VAL A 364 -7.83 -2.15 21.19
CA VAL A 364 -7.43 -2.82 19.94
C VAL A 364 -7.63 -4.34 20.03
N VAL A 365 -7.38 -4.97 21.19
CA VAL A 365 -7.75 -6.39 21.42
C VAL A 365 -9.24 -6.62 21.20
N LYS A 366 -10.09 -5.77 21.79
CA LYS A 366 -11.56 -5.85 21.63
C LYS A 366 -11.96 -5.60 20.17
N ALA A 367 -11.36 -4.62 19.52
CA ALA A 367 -11.61 -4.29 18.12
C ALA A 367 -11.15 -5.40 17.15
N LEU A 368 -10.15 -6.19 17.50
CA LEU A 368 -9.80 -7.42 16.75
C LEU A 368 -10.74 -8.58 17.05
N GLY A 369 -11.58 -8.50 18.09
CA GLY A 369 -12.36 -9.62 18.60
C GLY A 369 -11.52 -10.68 19.34
N PHE A 370 -10.24 -10.41 19.62
CA PHE A 370 -9.27 -11.34 20.18
C PHE A 370 -9.33 -11.43 21.70
N THR A 371 -10.55 -11.46 22.22
CA THR A 371 -10.79 -11.61 23.65
C THR A 371 -10.69 -13.08 24.05
N SER A 372 -10.30 -13.33 25.30
CA SER A 372 -10.27 -14.66 25.90
C SER A 372 -11.62 -15.37 25.76
N ALA A 373 -12.73 -14.61 25.84
CA ALA A 373 -14.10 -15.10 25.76
C ALA A 373 -14.49 -15.58 24.36
N ASN A 374 -14.03 -14.89 23.31
CA ASN A 374 -14.38 -15.21 21.92
C ASN A 374 -13.72 -16.50 21.45
N LYS A 375 -14.46 -17.62 21.48
CA LYS A 375 -13.97 -18.97 21.13
C LYS A 375 -13.49 -19.08 19.68
N GLU A 376 -14.23 -18.51 18.75
CA GLU A 376 -13.94 -18.61 17.31
C GLU A 376 -12.63 -17.89 16.97
N ALA A 377 -12.41 -16.72 17.57
CA ALA A 377 -11.21 -15.94 17.32
C ALA A 377 -9.94 -16.52 17.96
N ARG A 378 -10.05 -17.38 18.97
CA ARG A 378 -8.89 -17.93 19.72
C ARG A 378 -7.83 -18.50 18.81
N GLN A 379 -8.26 -19.16 17.74
CA GLN A 379 -7.33 -19.71 16.79
C GLN A 379 -6.40 -18.61 16.26
N HIS A 380 -6.91 -17.50 15.75
CA HIS A 380 -6.12 -16.50 15.04
C HIS A 380 -5.01 -15.80 15.86
N TRP A 381 -4.97 -15.93 17.19
CA TRP A 381 -3.99 -15.24 18.02
C TRP A 381 -3.38 -16.06 19.18
N LEU A 382 -4.04 -17.10 19.71
CA LEU A 382 -3.51 -17.92 20.80
C LEU A 382 -2.65 -19.08 20.29
N LEU A 383 -1.48 -19.27 20.89
CA LEU A 383 -0.59 -20.38 20.58
C LEU A 383 -1.24 -21.74 20.89
N ASP A 384 -1.92 -21.84 22.04
CA ASP A 384 -2.75 -22.97 22.42
C ASP A 384 -4.22 -22.56 22.57
N THR A 385 -5.06 -23.00 21.63
CA THR A 385 -6.49 -22.68 21.58
C THR A 385 -7.29 -23.35 22.70
N ASN A 386 -6.77 -24.45 23.24
CA ASN A 386 -7.40 -25.24 24.30
C ASN A 386 -6.91 -24.86 25.69
N ALA A 387 -6.09 -23.80 25.79
CA ALA A 387 -5.53 -23.35 27.05
C ALA A 387 -6.62 -23.02 28.09
N GLY A 388 -6.31 -23.29 29.36
CA GLY A 388 -7.18 -22.96 30.49
C GLY A 388 -7.46 -21.46 30.61
N ALA A 389 -8.52 -21.09 31.34
CA ALA A 389 -8.99 -19.70 31.42
C ALA A 389 -7.90 -18.71 31.87
N VAL A 390 -7.09 -19.09 32.87
CA VAL A 390 -5.98 -18.24 33.37
C VAL A 390 -4.95 -17.95 32.28
N ILE A 391 -4.54 -18.97 31.53
CA ILE A 391 -3.58 -18.82 30.43
C ILE A 391 -4.16 -17.93 29.33
N ARG A 392 -5.45 -18.08 29.01
CA ARG A 392 -6.14 -17.23 28.02
C ARG A 392 -6.18 -15.76 28.44
N GLU A 393 -6.47 -15.47 29.71
CA GLU A 393 -6.43 -14.10 30.24
C GLU A 393 -5.00 -13.53 30.24
N ASP A 394 -4.01 -14.35 30.60
CA ASP A 394 -2.60 -13.95 30.53
C ASP A 394 -2.13 -13.65 29.12
N ALA A 395 -2.56 -14.44 28.14
CA ALA A 395 -2.29 -14.20 26.74
C ALA A 395 -2.97 -12.93 26.25
N GLN A 396 -4.24 -12.67 26.62
CA GLN A 396 -4.94 -11.44 26.26
C GLN A 396 -4.20 -10.21 26.81
N ARG A 397 -3.73 -10.26 28.06
CA ARG A 397 -2.93 -9.19 28.67
C ARG A 397 -1.59 -9.00 27.96
N ALA A 398 -0.91 -10.09 27.58
CA ALA A 398 0.33 -10.01 26.81
C ALA A 398 0.08 -9.38 25.42
N LEU A 399 -0.98 -9.80 24.73
CA LEU A 399 -1.40 -9.24 23.45
C LEU A 399 -1.71 -7.74 23.56
N ALA A 400 -2.44 -7.32 24.59
CA ALA A 400 -2.74 -5.91 24.82
C ALA A 400 -1.46 -5.07 24.95
N LYS A 401 -0.43 -5.56 25.66
CA LYS A 401 0.86 -4.86 25.77
C LYS A 401 1.59 -4.77 24.43
N VAL A 402 1.58 -5.85 23.63
CA VAL A 402 2.14 -5.82 22.27
C VAL A 402 1.40 -4.81 21.41
N LEU A 403 0.06 -4.81 21.42
CA LEU A 403 -0.74 -3.90 20.61
C LEU A 403 -0.60 -2.45 21.04
N ALA A 404 -0.49 -2.15 22.35
CA ALA A 404 -0.18 -0.80 22.82
C ALA A 404 1.13 -0.28 22.22
N HIS A 405 2.18 -1.11 22.21
CA HIS A 405 3.44 -0.78 21.51
C HIS A 405 3.22 -0.53 20.01
N ARG A 406 2.46 -1.39 19.33
CA ARG A 406 2.17 -1.26 17.90
C ARG A 406 1.39 0.01 17.57
N VAL A 407 0.43 0.42 18.41
CA VAL A 407 -0.30 1.70 18.24
C VAL A 407 0.67 2.86 18.28
N TRP A 408 1.51 2.97 19.33
CA TRP A 408 2.51 4.05 19.42
C TRP A 408 3.44 4.07 18.21
N THR A 409 3.91 2.90 17.77
CA THR A 409 4.82 2.83 16.62
C THR A 409 4.15 3.15 15.27
N ASP A 410 2.84 2.93 15.12
CA ASP A 410 2.08 3.31 13.92
C ASP A 410 1.78 4.82 13.86
N LEU A 411 1.71 5.51 15.01
CA LEU A 411 1.61 6.99 15.09
C LEU A 411 2.87 7.72 14.62
N ARG A 412 3.97 6.99 14.37
CA ARG A 412 5.17 7.57 13.79
C ARG A 412 4.90 8.10 12.39
N ARG A 413 5.76 9.02 11.96
CA ARG A 413 5.76 9.46 10.56
C ARG A 413 6.11 8.31 9.61
N GLY A 414 5.14 7.86 8.83
CA GLY A 414 5.32 6.93 7.72
C GLY A 414 5.26 7.64 6.37
N TRP A 415 6.36 7.64 5.61
CA TRP A 415 6.40 8.18 4.23
C TRP A 415 6.00 7.16 3.15
N ARG A 416 5.38 6.04 3.53
CA ARG A 416 5.11 4.93 2.61
C ARG A 416 3.80 5.19 1.87
N PHE A 417 3.89 5.61 0.61
CA PHE A 417 2.71 5.75 -0.27
C PHE A 417 1.99 4.43 -0.54
N THR A 418 2.70 3.30 -0.46
CA THR A 418 2.17 1.96 -0.71
C THR A 418 1.57 1.31 0.55
N ASN A 419 1.61 1.99 1.70
CA ASN A 419 0.97 1.56 2.95
C ASN A 419 0.88 2.75 3.94
N PRO A 420 0.11 3.81 3.61
CA PRO A 420 0.04 5.04 4.41
C PRO A 420 -0.61 4.79 5.78
N SER A 421 -0.14 5.50 6.83
CA SER A 421 -0.73 5.39 8.17
C SER A 421 -2.13 5.99 8.21
N LEU A 422 -2.90 5.63 9.24
CA LEU A 422 -4.24 6.19 9.47
C LEU A 422 -4.21 7.72 9.61
N SER A 423 -3.16 8.27 10.24
CA SER A 423 -2.96 9.71 10.38
C SER A 423 -2.69 10.40 9.04
N VAL A 424 -1.90 9.79 8.15
CA VAL A 424 -1.63 10.32 6.80
C VAL A 424 -2.89 10.31 5.93
N LEU A 425 -3.81 9.36 6.17
CA LEU A 425 -5.09 9.29 5.49
C LEU A 425 -6.18 10.17 6.13
N ASN A 426 -5.85 10.91 7.20
CA ASN A 426 -6.79 11.70 7.98
C ASN A 426 -7.96 10.86 8.56
N LEU A 427 -7.76 9.55 8.75
CA LEU A 427 -8.75 8.63 9.34
C LEU A 427 -8.76 8.68 10.87
N ILE A 428 -7.62 9.05 11.45
CA ILE A 428 -7.49 9.36 12.88
C ILE A 428 -6.80 10.72 13.02
N ASP A 429 -7.08 11.43 14.10
CA ASP A 429 -6.30 12.59 14.55
C ASP A 429 -5.87 12.39 16.01
N VAL A 430 -4.94 13.24 16.45
CA VAL A 430 -4.47 13.28 17.83
C VAL A 430 -4.92 14.59 18.44
N ASP A 431 -5.65 14.47 19.54
CA ASP A 431 -5.96 15.58 20.42
C ASP A 431 -5.03 15.56 21.63
N PHE A 432 -4.62 16.74 22.07
CA PHE A 432 -3.78 16.92 23.25
C PHE A 432 -4.62 17.54 24.36
N LEU A 433 -4.84 16.77 25.43
CA LEU A 433 -5.72 17.18 26.51
C LEU A 433 -5.27 18.51 27.13
N GLY A 434 -6.19 19.48 27.21
CA GLY A 434 -5.93 20.80 27.79
C GLY A 434 -5.20 21.78 26.86
N LEU A 435 -4.90 21.41 25.61
CA LEU A 435 -4.14 22.28 24.70
C LEU A 435 -4.85 23.59 24.37
N GLU A 436 -6.19 23.58 24.29
CA GLU A 436 -7.00 24.78 24.03
C GLU A 436 -6.89 25.78 25.19
N GLU A 437 -7.07 25.32 26.42
CA GLU A 437 -6.89 26.14 27.64
C GLU A 437 -5.46 26.69 27.74
N VAL A 438 -4.45 25.85 27.48
CA VAL A 438 -3.05 26.26 27.45
C VAL A 438 -2.80 27.33 26.39
N ALA A 439 -3.44 27.23 25.22
CA ALA A 439 -3.29 28.20 24.13
C ALA A 439 -3.94 29.56 24.44
N GLU A 440 -4.84 29.65 25.43
CA GLU A 440 -5.47 30.91 25.83
C GLU A 440 -4.55 31.79 26.69
N ASP A 441 -3.59 31.21 27.43
CA ASP A 441 -2.69 31.91 28.39
C ASP A 441 -1.71 32.89 27.72
N ARG A 442 -2.24 34.05 27.31
CA ARG A 442 -1.50 35.09 26.60
C ARG A 442 -0.33 35.64 27.40
N ASP A 443 -0.46 35.74 28.72
CA ASP A 443 0.56 36.34 29.56
C ASP A 443 1.80 35.45 29.64
N SER A 444 1.63 34.13 29.79
CA SER A 444 2.75 33.18 29.71
C SER A 444 3.42 33.21 28.34
N PHE A 445 2.65 33.27 27.24
CA PHE A 445 3.24 33.38 25.90
C PHE A 445 3.99 34.68 25.65
N MET A 446 3.46 35.80 26.14
CA MET A 446 4.11 37.10 26.05
C MET A 446 5.44 37.10 26.83
N ALA A 447 5.50 36.41 27.97
CA ALA A 447 6.71 36.24 28.76
C ALA A 447 7.77 35.36 28.08
N ILE A 448 7.35 34.35 27.30
CA ILE A 448 8.26 33.51 26.50
C ILE A 448 8.83 34.31 25.33
N HIS A 449 7.95 34.91 24.51
CA HIS A 449 8.36 35.72 23.38
C HIS A 449 7.22 36.65 22.93
N PRO A 450 7.45 37.97 22.72
CA PRO A 450 6.41 38.92 22.33
C PRO A 450 5.59 38.49 21.10
N ALA A 451 6.28 37.98 20.07
CA ALA A 451 5.62 37.52 18.86
C ALA A 451 4.62 36.36 19.07
N LEU A 452 4.70 35.59 20.18
CA LEU A 452 3.68 34.59 20.51
C LEU A 452 2.47 35.22 21.20
N GLY A 453 2.69 36.21 22.08
CA GLY A 453 1.61 36.91 22.77
C GLY A 453 0.74 37.79 21.84
N ASP A 454 1.28 38.14 20.67
CA ASP A 454 0.57 38.87 19.61
C ASP A 454 -0.30 37.96 18.72
N LEU A 455 -0.07 36.64 18.75
CA LEU A 455 -0.89 35.67 18.00
C LEU A 455 -2.22 35.42 18.73
N ASN A 456 -3.25 35.10 17.96
CA ASN A 456 -4.53 34.67 18.52
C ASN A 456 -4.42 33.24 19.13
N ALA A 457 -5.46 32.80 19.85
CA ALA A 457 -5.47 31.49 20.51
C ALA A 457 -5.30 30.34 19.49
N ASP A 458 -6.03 30.37 18.37
CA ASP A 458 -5.96 29.34 17.32
C ASP A 458 -4.56 29.18 16.71
N GLN A 459 -3.88 30.30 16.46
CA GLN A 459 -2.51 30.33 15.93
C GLN A 459 -1.52 29.74 16.95
N ARG A 460 -1.66 30.10 18.23
CA ARG A 460 -0.85 29.52 19.31
C ARG A 460 -1.10 28.02 19.42
N GLN A 461 -2.36 27.59 19.45
CA GLN A 461 -2.75 26.18 19.49
C GLN A 461 -2.15 25.40 18.31
N THR A 462 -2.16 25.97 17.10
CA THR A 462 -1.56 25.37 15.90
C THR A 462 -0.06 25.15 16.06
N ILE A 463 0.67 26.13 16.63
CA ILE A 463 2.11 26.03 16.90
C ILE A 463 2.38 24.94 17.95
N LEU A 464 1.64 24.93 19.06
CA LEU A 464 1.81 23.92 20.11
C LEU A 464 1.50 22.51 19.59
N LYS A 465 0.39 22.34 18.87
CA LYS A 465 0.01 21.06 18.23
C LYS A 465 1.12 20.61 17.28
N ALA A 466 1.71 21.50 16.47
CA ALA A 466 2.81 21.15 15.58
C ALA A 466 4.06 20.64 16.33
N ILE A 467 4.40 21.22 17.48
CA ILE A 467 5.52 20.77 18.32
C ILE A 467 5.22 19.41 18.95
N LEU A 468 4.06 19.26 19.61
CA LEU A 468 3.66 18.04 20.29
C LEU A 468 3.46 16.87 19.30
N SER A 469 2.84 17.11 18.14
CA SER A 469 2.74 16.12 17.06
C SER A 469 4.12 15.72 16.53
N ALA A 470 5.06 16.66 16.38
CA ALA A 470 6.41 16.32 15.97
C ALA A 470 7.16 15.47 17.02
N MET A 471 6.91 15.70 18.32
CA MET A 471 7.41 14.85 19.41
C MET A 471 6.81 13.45 19.35
N LEU A 472 5.48 13.36 19.19
CA LEU A 472 4.74 12.11 19.07
C LEU A 472 5.24 11.27 17.88
N GLU A 473 5.32 11.88 16.69
CA GLU A 473 5.81 11.21 15.48
C GLU A 473 7.27 10.73 15.61
N GLY A 474 8.05 11.40 16.46
CA GLY A 474 9.42 11.03 16.81
C GLY A 474 9.52 10.01 17.95
N LEU A 475 8.40 9.55 18.52
CA LEU A 475 8.33 8.71 19.73
C LEU A 475 8.96 9.33 20.98
N ALA A 476 9.00 10.66 21.06
CA ALA A 476 9.47 11.35 22.26
C ALA A 476 8.35 11.36 23.32
N VAL A 477 8.00 10.19 23.85
CA VAL A 477 6.86 9.94 24.75
C VAL A 477 7.31 9.12 25.96
N GLN A 478 6.86 9.50 27.16
CA GLN A 478 7.22 8.84 28.43
C GLN A 478 6.25 7.70 28.75
N THR A 479 6.22 6.65 27.93
CA THR A 479 5.38 5.44 28.14
C THR A 479 6.22 4.18 28.31
N GLU A 480 5.75 3.24 29.12
CA GLU A 480 6.35 1.90 29.28
C GLU A 480 6.24 1.07 27.99
N ALA A 481 5.24 1.33 27.15
CA ALA A 481 5.04 0.63 25.88
C ALA A 481 6.18 0.88 24.87
N LEU A 482 7.08 1.82 25.15
CA LEU A 482 8.26 2.15 24.34
C LEU A 482 9.57 1.97 25.11
N ASP A 483 9.51 1.42 26.33
CA ASP A 483 10.68 1.09 27.14
C ASP A 483 11.23 -0.27 26.74
N LEU A 484 12.48 -0.34 26.28
CA LEU A 484 13.09 -1.57 25.79
C LEU A 484 13.16 -2.67 26.87
N THR A 485 13.40 -2.31 28.12
CA THR A 485 13.50 -3.28 29.23
C THR A 485 12.13 -3.90 29.52
N VAL A 486 11.07 -3.09 29.47
CA VAL A 486 9.69 -3.59 29.59
C VAL A 486 9.33 -4.45 28.39
N LEU A 487 9.68 -4.00 27.18
CA LEU A 487 9.38 -4.70 25.93
C LEU A 487 10.09 -6.05 25.82
N ASP A 488 11.29 -6.21 26.37
CA ASP A 488 11.99 -7.51 26.41
C ASP A 488 11.16 -8.56 27.17
N GLY A 489 10.60 -8.17 28.33
CA GLY A 489 9.72 -9.03 29.11
C GLY A 489 8.40 -9.32 28.39
N VAL A 490 7.80 -8.31 27.75
CA VAL A 490 6.60 -8.48 26.91
C VAL A 490 6.88 -9.43 25.75
N ALA A 491 8.02 -9.30 25.09
CA ALA A 491 8.42 -10.11 23.95
C ALA A 491 8.60 -11.57 24.35
N GLN A 492 9.30 -11.85 25.46
CA GLN A 492 9.44 -13.20 26.02
C GLN A 492 8.07 -13.83 26.33
N LYS A 493 7.20 -13.13 27.07
CA LYS A 493 5.87 -13.64 27.42
C LYS A 493 4.98 -13.84 26.18
N SER A 494 5.05 -12.93 25.22
CA SER A 494 4.26 -12.99 23.98
C SER A 494 4.59 -14.23 23.15
N ARG A 495 5.87 -14.60 23.01
CA ARG A 495 6.30 -15.79 22.24
C ARG A 495 5.87 -17.12 22.85
N MET A 496 5.59 -17.14 24.16
CA MET A 496 5.10 -18.34 24.85
C MET A 496 3.57 -18.51 24.73
N LEU A 497 2.84 -17.46 24.41
CA LEU A 497 1.37 -17.41 24.52
C LEU A 497 0.65 -17.10 23.21
N LEU A 498 1.29 -16.35 22.31
CA LEU A 498 0.70 -15.79 21.10
C LEU A 498 1.27 -16.44 19.85
N GLN A 499 0.46 -16.50 18.81
CA GLN A 499 0.91 -16.90 17.47
C GLN A 499 1.50 -15.72 16.70
N ALA A 500 2.36 -16.01 15.71
CA ALA A 500 2.73 -15.03 14.71
C ALA A 500 1.48 -14.56 13.92
N PRO A 501 1.39 -13.29 13.52
CA PRO A 501 2.36 -12.19 13.73
C PRO A 501 2.14 -11.38 15.03
N TRP A 502 1.32 -11.88 15.97
CA TRP A 502 0.89 -11.13 17.16
C TRP A 502 1.90 -11.15 18.31
N ALA A 503 2.87 -12.04 18.28
CA ALA A 503 4.04 -12.02 19.16
C ALA A 503 5.12 -11.05 18.64
N ILE A 504 5.96 -10.52 19.55
CA ILE A 504 7.20 -9.84 19.13
C ILE A 504 8.23 -10.92 18.79
N ASP A 505 8.58 -11.02 17.51
CA ASP A 505 9.50 -12.05 17.02
C ASP A 505 10.90 -11.89 17.62
N GLN A 506 11.66 -12.99 17.70
CA GLN A 506 13.02 -12.94 18.25
C GLN A 506 13.98 -12.10 17.40
N LYS A 507 13.74 -12.01 16.08
CA LYS A 507 14.52 -11.20 15.14
C LYS A 507 13.97 -9.78 14.98
N GLU A 508 12.82 -9.50 15.59
CA GLU A 508 12.26 -8.16 15.57
C GLU A 508 13.07 -7.23 16.48
N ASN A 509 13.29 -6.00 16.03
CA ASN A 509 13.88 -4.93 16.83
C ASN A 509 12.79 -3.90 17.16
N PRO A 510 12.18 -3.98 18.37
CA PRO A 510 11.16 -3.02 18.80
C PRO A 510 11.69 -1.59 18.80
N ARG A 511 10.79 -0.63 18.57
CA ARG A 511 11.17 0.78 18.59
C ARG A 511 11.19 1.31 20.01
N ALA A 512 12.29 1.93 20.40
CA ALA A 512 12.41 2.58 21.70
C ALA A 512 11.79 3.99 21.68
N ARG A 513 11.44 4.49 22.87
CA ARG A 513 11.16 5.91 23.09
C ARG A 513 12.40 6.74 22.76
N SER A 514 12.16 7.91 22.20
CA SER A 514 13.19 8.94 22.02
C SER A 514 13.04 10.04 23.08
N SER A 515 13.94 11.01 23.05
CA SER A 515 13.83 12.22 23.86
C SER A 515 14.08 13.43 22.98
N LEU A 516 13.28 14.48 23.12
CA LEU A 516 13.50 15.74 22.45
C LEU A 516 14.66 16.49 23.12
N VAL A 517 15.64 16.92 22.33
CA VAL A 517 16.81 17.68 22.82
C VAL A 517 17.02 18.92 21.96
N LEU A 518 17.21 20.07 22.60
CA LEU A 518 17.47 21.35 21.92
C LEU A 518 18.93 21.49 21.49
N ARG A 519 19.86 21.23 22.40
CA ARG A 519 21.30 21.28 22.17
C ARG A 519 21.85 19.86 22.28
N GLY A 520 22.16 19.24 21.14
CA GLY A 520 22.81 17.93 21.15
C GLY A 520 24.23 18.06 21.71
N GLY A 521 24.71 17.05 22.42
CA GLY A 521 26.14 16.92 22.75
C GLY A 521 27.01 16.97 21.48
N SER A 522 28.31 17.23 21.64
CA SER A 522 29.23 17.32 20.50
C SER A 522 29.11 16.07 19.60
N LYS A 523 29.14 16.24 18.27
CA LYS A 523 29.01 15.15 17.29
C LYS A 523 30.02 14.00 17.46
N ASN A 524 31.06 14.19 18.28
CA ASN A 524 32.12 13.20 18.49
C ASN A 524 31.89 12.28 19.71
N THR A 525 30.75 12.40 20.41
CA THR A 525 30.51 11.69 21.67
C THR A 525 29.29 10.76 21.67
N VAL A 526 28.48 10.78 20.61
CA VAL A 526 27.18 10.07 20.56
C VAL A 526 27.29 8.84 19.66
N THR A 527 26.99 7.66 20.19
CA THR A 527 26.99 6.42 19.40
C THR A 527 25.83 6.42 18.37
N LEU A 528 25.95 5.65 17.28
CA LEU A 528 24.87 5.48 16.29
C LEU A 528 23.55 5.00 16.91
N ARG A 529 23.60 4.32 18.06
CA ARG A 529 22.43 3.83 18.80
C ARG A 529 21.77 4.93 19.62
N GLU A 530 22.56 5.84 20.20
CA GLU A 530 22.06 7.04 20.88
C GLU A 530 21.49 8.07 19.89
N GLU A 531 22.04 8.20 18.67
CA GLU A 531 21.41 9.08 17.67
C GLU A 531 19.99 8.65 17.28
N GLN A 532 19.66 7.36 17.40
CA GLN A 532 18.32 6.83 17.10
C GLN A 532 17.29 7.09 18.22
N THR A 533 17.74 7.45 19.42
CA THR A 533 16.89 7.76 20.58
C THR A 533 16.78 9.26 20.84
N LEU A 534 17.31 10.11 19.95
CA LEU A 534 17.30 11.56 20.07
C LEU A 534 16.49 12.22 18.96
N LEU A 535 15.47 12.99 19.36
CA LEU A 535 14.75 13.90 18.47
C LEU A 535 15.35 15.30 18.65
N ARG A 536 15.96 15.87 17.60
CA ARG A 536 16.60 17.19 17.71
C ARG A 536 15.62 18.31 17.38
N ALA A 537 15.59 19.36 18.21
CA ALA A 537 14.80 20.57 18.00
C ALA A 537 15.64 21.85 17.77
N GLY A 538 16.94 21.75 17.46
CA GLY A 538 17.77 22.91 17.11
C GLY A 538 17.30 23.66 15.84
N LEU A 539 17.91 24.80 15.52
CA LEU A 539 17.48 25.72 14.43
C LEU A 539 17.33 25.06 13.04
N ASN A 540 18.11 24.02 12.75
CA ASN A 540 18.04 23.28 11.48
C ASN A 540 17.11 22.06 11.54
N SER A 541 16.42 21.85 12.66
CA SER A 541 15.53 20.72 12.87
C SER A 541 14.28 20.79 12.01
N ARG A 542 13.53 19.69 11.97
CA ARG A 542 12.19 19.70 11.38
C ARG A 542 11.24 20.62 12.17
N ILE A 543 11.30 20.58 13.49
CA ILE A 543 10.42 21.40 14.36
C ILE A 543 10.65 22.88 14.06
N ALA A 544 11.90 23.31 14.00
CA ALA A 544 12.26 24.67 13.60
C ALA A 544 11.69 25.03 12.21
N ARG A 545 11.77 24.11 11.25
CA ARG A 545 11.18 24.31 9.92
C ARG A 545 9.67 24.33 9.90
N LEU A 546 8.97 23.91 10.95
CA LEU A 546 7.51 24.00 11.06
C LEU A 546 7.11 25.30 11.75
N VAL A 547 7.79 25.69 12.83
CA VAL A 547 7.37 26.80 13.69
C VAL A 547 8.14 28.11 13.46
N ASN A 548 9.45 28.05 13.14
CA ASN A 548 10.26 29.25 12.91
C ASN A 548 10.14 29.73 11.44
N ARG A 549 8.93 30.15 11.08
CA ARG A 549 8.60 30.74 9.78
C ARG A 549 7.97 32.10 9.98
N LYS A 550 8.24 33.03 9.05
CA LYS A 550 7.61 34.34 9.07
C LYS A 550 6.09 34.23 8.90
N SER A 551 5.63 33.25 8.10
CA SER A 551 4.21 32.96 7.92
C SER A 551 3.50 32.44 9.19
N VAL A 552 4.25 31.99 10.20
CA VAL A 552 3.72 31.37 11.42
C VAL A 552 3.87 32.32 12.63
N LEU A 553 5.06 32.87 12.84
CA LEU A 553 5.38 33.75 13.97
C LEU A 553 5.32 35.25 13.63
N GLY A 554 5.03 35.62 12.38
CA GLY A 554 5.13 37.01 11.88
C GLY A 554 6.58 37.49 11.70
N THR A 555 7.54 36.83 12.32
CA THR A 555 8.98 37.10 12.23
C THR A 555 9.79 35.80 12.15
N LYS A 556 11.06 35.89 11.75
CA LYS A 556 11.99 34.76 11.73
C LYS A 556 13.00 34.94 12.85
N LEU A 557 13.00 34.03 13.81
CA LEU A 557 13.88 34.09 14.97
C LEU A 557 15.32 33.79 14.56
N THR A 558 16.26 34.58 15.11
CA THR A 558 17.69 34.30 15.04
C THR A 558 18.03 33.04 15.83
N LYS A 559 19.30 32.62 15.78
CA LYS A 559 19.74 31.38 16.43
C LYS A 559 19.46 31.40 17.94
N ASP A 560 19.89 32.45 18.62
CA ASP A 560 19.81 32.52 20.09
C ASP A 560 18.35 32.75 20.53
N GLU A 561 17.63 33.65 19.86
CA GLU A 561 16.19 33.86 20.09
C GLU A 561 15.36 32.58 19.91
N TYR A 562 15.68 31.76 18.90
CA TYR A 562 14.99 30.49 18.69
C TYR A 562 15.25 29.49 19.82
N TYR A 563 16.46 29.47 20.39
CA TYR A 563 16.76 28.59 21.51
C TYR A 563 16.02 29.04 22.77
N ASP A 564 16.03 30.34 23.08
CA ASP A 564 15.30 30.89 24.23
C ASP A 564 13.78 30.65 24.08
N PHE A 565 13.25 30.87 22.87
CA PHE A 565 11.86 30.54 22.51
C PHE A 565 11.52 29.08 22.79
N MET A 566 12.33 28.15 22.29
CA MET A 566 12.07 26.72 22.47
C MET A 566 12.25 26.27 23.92
N GLU A 567 13.24 26.79 24.63
CA GLU A 567 13.46 26.50 26.06
C GLU A 567 12.24 26.98 26.88
N GLY A 568 11.74 28.19 26.62
CA GLY A 568 10.54 28.72 27.25
C GLY A 568 9.28 27.91 26.95
N ILE A 569 9.06 27.51 25.70
CA ILE A 569 7.91 26.67 25.31
C ILE A 569 7.95 25.30 25.97
N LEU A 570 9.11 24.63 25.98
CA LEU A 570 9.22 23.30 26.59
C LEU A 570 9.04 23.37 28.12
N ALA A 571 9.60 24.39 28.77
CA ALA A 571 9.41 24.61 30.20
C ALA A 571 7.95 24.91 30.56
N PHE A 572 7.29 25.73 29.75
CA PHE A 572 5.86 26.04 29.91
C PHE A 572 5.00 24.78 29.76
N LEU A 573 5.14 24.04 28.67
CA LEU A 573 4.41 22.78 28.45
C LEU A 573 4.74 21.71 29.52
N GLY A 574 5.94 21.76 30.10
CA GLY A 574 6.32 20.94 31.25
C GLY A 574 5.53 21.29 32.52
N ARG A 575 5.37 22.59 32.81
CA ARG A 575 4.59 23.08 33.95
C ARG A 575 3.11 22.75 33.80
N GLU A 576 2.57 22.84 32.59
CA GLU A 576 1.19 22.47 32.26
C GLU A 576 0.96 20.94 32.20
N GLY A 577 2.00 20.12 32.45
CA GLY A 577 1.89 18.66 32.53
C GLY A 577 1.81 17.92 31.19
N LEU A 578 1.94 18.64 30.07
CA LEU A 578 1.98 18.06 28.73
C LEU A 578 3.34 17.39 28.45
N LEU A 579 4.42 17.90 29.03
CA LEU A 579 5.77 17.36 28.89
C LEU A 579 6.39 16.96 30.23
N VAL A 580 7.35 16.05 30.17
CA VAL A 580 8.15 15.58 31.31
C VAL A 580 9.64 15.81 30.95
N PRO A 581 10.39 16.56 31.78
CA PRO A 581 11.83 16.66 31.61
C PRO A 581 12.51 15.35 32.00
N VAL A 582 13.54 14.96 31.25
CA VAL A 582 14.33 13.75 31.49
C VAL A 582 15.81 14.06 31.42
N GLU A 583 16.58 13.54 32.36
CA GLU A 583 18.04 13.60 32.31
C GLU A 583 18.56 12.47 31.42
N LEU A 584 19.41 12.81 30.44
CA LEU A 584 19.96 11.84 29.50
C LEU A 584 21.39 11.46 29.90
N ASP A 585 22.31 12.43 29.81
CA ASP A 585 23.72 12.33 30.21
C ASP A 585 24.17 13.70 30.75
N SER A 586 25.29 13.73 31.47
CA SER A 586 25.93 14.90 32.12
C SER A 586 25.67 16.24 31.40
N ASP A 587 24.71 17.00 31.95
CA ASP A 587 24.27 18.35 31.56
C ASP A 587 23.35 18.49 30.33
N VAL A 588 22.71 17.41 29.85
CA VAL A 588 21.68 17.49 28.78
C VAL A 588 20.30 17.10 29.30
N THR A 589 19.43 18.10 29.44
CA THR A 589 17.99 17.91 29.68
C THR A 589 17.27 17.60 28.37
N GLY A 590 16.64 16.43 28.31
CA GLY A 590 15.68 16.07 27.28
C GLY A 590 14.23 16.30 27.73
N TRP A 591 13.31 16.26 26.78
CA TRP A 591 11.87 16.37 27.03
C TRP A 591 11.13 15.21 26.38
N ARG A 592 10.10 14.70 27.05
CA ARG A 592 9.19 13.69 26.53
C ARG A 592 7.75 14.11 26.77
N LEU A 593 6.88 13.79 25.83
CA LEU A 593 5.45 13.97 25.94
C LEU A 593 4.89 13.06 27.05
N SER A 594 4.04 13.62 27.89
CA SER A 594 3.24 12.86 28.84
C SER A 594 2.23 12.00 28.07
N PRO A 595 2.23 10.67 28.22
CA PRO A 595 1.33 9.82 27.44
C PRO A 595 -0.14 10.09 27.80
N SER A 596 -0.43 10.48 29.04
CA SER A 596 -1.79 10.84 29.50
C SER A 596 -2.37 12.05 28.79
N ALA A 597 -1.53 12.91 28.18
CA ALA A 597 -1.97 14.04 27.38
C ALA A 597 -2.48 13.65 26.00
N VAL A 598 -2.19 12.44 25.51
CA VAL A 598 -2.54 11.99 24.15
C VAL A 598 -3.93 11.37 24.14
N ARG A 599 -4.77 11.82 23.20
CA ARG A 599 -6.05 11.19 22.87
C ARG A 599 -6.11 10.91 21.37
N LEU A 600 -6.42 9.67 20.98
CA LEU A 600 -6.69 9.35 19.59
C LEU A 600 -8.18 9.54 19.31
N VAL A 601 -8.50 10.38 18.33
CA VAL A 601 -9.88 10.73 17.98
C VAL A 601 -10.16 10.42 16.51
N PRO A 602 -11.44 10.23 16.13
CA PRO A 602 -11.83 10.10 14.73
C PRO A 602 -11.27 11.25 13.89
N GLY A 603 -10.60 10.92 12.79
CA GLY A 603 -10.00 11.90 11.90
C GLY A 603 -11.04 12.54 10.97
N PRO A 604 -10.72 13.69 10.37
CA PRO A 604 -11.69 14.47 9.63
C PRO A 604 -12.12 13.83 8.30
N ALA A 605 -11.36 12.90 7.71
CA ALA A 605 -11.74 12.19 6.48
C ALA A 605 -12.93 11.23 6.66
N LEU A 606 -13.26 10.88 7.91
CA LEU A 606 -14.45 10.08 8.23
C LEU A 606 -15.76 10.86 8.03
N ILE A 607 -15.69 12.20 8.06
CA ILE A 607 -16.86 13.09 7.97
C ILE A 607 -16.84 13.88 6.66
N ASP A 608 -15.65 14.29 6.20
CA ASP A 608 -15.46 15.15 5.04
C ASP A 608 -14.72 14.42 3.90
N GLU A 609 -15.43 14.16 2.80
CA GLU A 609 -14.86 13.47 1.64
C GLU A 609 -13.72 14.25 0.98
N ALA A 610 -13.72 15.59 1.06
CA ALA A 610 -12.66 16.42 0.48
C ALA A 610 -11.31 16.24 1.20
N ARG A 611 -11.31 15.67 2.41
CA ARG A 611 -10.10 15.39 3.20
C ARG A 611 -9.60 13.96 3.05
N ARG A 612 -10.28 13.13 2.25
CA ARG A 612 -9.83 11.78 1.95
C ARG A 612 -8.55 11.85 1.14
N GLY A 613 -7.50 11.23 1.68
CA GLY A 613 -6.24 11.02 0.97
C GLY A 613 -6.38 9.91 -0.09
N ASN A 614 -5.50 8.92 -0.04
CA ASN A 614 -5.58 7.78 -0.96
C ASN A 614 -6.89 6.99 -0.75
N ARG A 615 -7.80 7.06 -1.73
CA ARG A 615 -9.12 6.41 -1.69
C ARG A 615 -9.04 4.90 -1.44
N TYR A 616 -8.13 4.19 -2.13
CA TYR A 616 -8.00 2.74 -1.97
C TYR A 616 -7.70 2.34 -0.51
N PHE A 617 -6.72 2.98 0.13
CA PHE A 617 -6.38 2.65 1.52
C PHE A 617 -7.43 3.14 2.52
N HIS A 618 -8.10 4.25 2.22
CA HIS A 618 -9.24 4.70 3.00
C HIS A 618 -10.35 3.63 3.01
N ASP A 619 -10.73 3.16 1.83
CA ASP A 619 -11.77 2.14 1.65
C ASP A 619 -11.34 0.82 2.28
N LEU A 620 -10.08 0.38 2.09
CA LEU A 620 -9.52 -0.84 2.67
C LEU A 620 -9.62 -0.84 4.21
N TYR A 621 -9.09 0.20 4.88
CA TYR A 621 -9.07 0.20 6.35
C TYR A 621 -10.46 0.39 6.94
N THR A 622 -11.33 1.16 6.28
CA THR A 622 -12.72 1.33 6.70
C THR A 622 -13.51 0.03 6.54
N ALA A 623 -13.33 -0.70 5.42
CA ALA A 623 -13.94 -1.99 5.20
C ALA A 623 -13.51 -3.01 6.28
N ILE A 624 -12.21 -3.11 6.55
CA ILE A 624 -11.70 -4.00 7.62
C ILE A 624 -12.28 -3.59 8.99
N ALA A 625 -12.34 -2.28 9.30
CA ALA A 625 -12.89 -1.79 10.56
C ALA A 625 -14.38 -2.16 10.72
N ASN A 626 -15.15 -2.07 9.64
CA ASN A 626 -16.56 -2.45 9.58
C ASN A 626 -16.74 -3.97 9.73
N ASP A 627 -15.98 -4.78 8.98
CA ASP A 627 -16.01 -6.24 9.07
C ASP A 627 -15.75 -6.68 10.52
N LEU A 628 -14.69 -6.13 11.12
CA LEU A 628 -14.36 -6.38 12.52
C LEU A 628 -15.53 -5.99 13.43
N GLY A 629 -16.17 -4.84 13.14
CA GLY A 629 -17.42 -4.37 13.76
C GLY A 629 -18.49 -5.46 13.84
N ASP A 630 -18.69 -6.17 12.73
CA ASP A 630 -19.63 -7.30 12.58
C ASP A 630 -19.14 -8.61 13.24
N GLY A 631 -17.97 -8.58 13.88
CA GLY A 631 -17.42 -9.70 14.63
C GLY A 631 -16.61 -10.70 13.80
N ARG A 632 -16.23 -10.36 12.56
CA ARG A 632 -15.42 -11.23 11.68
C ARG A 632 -14.43 -10.41 10.85
N SER A 633 -13.56 -11.05 10.09
CA SER A 633 -12.82 -10.36 9.02
C SER A 633 -12.41 -11.37 7.95
N PRO A 634 -12.57 -11.05 6.65
CA PRO A 634 -12.04 -11.89 5.58
C PRO A 634 -10.52 -12.12 5.67
N TYR A 635 -9.83 -11.23 6.40
CA TYR A 635 -8.38 -11.31 6.62
C TYR A 635 -8.00 -12.24 7.78
N TRP A 636 -8.95 -12.70 8.61
CA TRP A 636 -8.64 -13.64 9.69
C TRP A 636 -8.11 -14.96 9.15
N GLY A 637 -6.95 -15.38 9.65
CA GLY A 637 -6.34 -16.64 9.26
C GLY A 637 -5.77 -16.65 7.85
N LEU A 638 -5.77 -15.52 7.13
CA LEU A 638 -5.02 -15.41 5.88
C LEU A 638 -3.53 -15.43 6.18
N GLU A 639 -2.82 -16.33 5.49
CA GLU A 639 -1.39 -16.52 5.63
C GLU A 639 -0.82 -17.01 4.30
N GLY A 640 0.36 -16.51 3.95
CA GLY A 640 1.17 -16.96 2.83
C GLY A 640 2.45 -17.63 3.31
N ARG A 641 2.80 -18.79 2.76
CA ARG A 641 4.11 -19.42 2.95
C ARG A 641 4.80 -19.71 1.63
N GLU A 642 6.12 -19.69 1.64
CA GLU A 642 6.87 -20.14 0.48
C GLU A 642 6.85 -21.68 0.36
N HIS A 643 7.09 -22.22 -0.83
CA HIS A 643 7.36 -23.64 -1.04
C HIS A 643 8.49 -23.73 -2.06
N THR A 644 9.71 -23.81 -1.52
CA THR A 644 10.94 -23.79 -2.30
C THR A 644 11.91 -24.83 -1.75
N ALA A 645 12.90 -25.21 -2.55
CA ALA A 645 13.95 -26.12 -2.12
C ALA A 645 14.85 -25.56 -0.99
N GLN A 646 14.68 -24.31 -0.56
CA GLN A 646 15.40 -23.73 0.59
C GLN A 646 14.75 -24.11 1.93
N VAL A 647 13.49 -24.53 1.89
CA VAL A 647 12.73 -24.99 3.04
C VAL A 647 13.00 -26.48 3.22
N SER A 648 13.13 -26.91 4.48
CA SER A 648 13.38 -28.33 4.77
C SER A 648 12.26 -29.22 4.23
N GLN A 649 12.57 -30.47 3.89
CA GLN A 649 11.57 -31.42 3.36
C GLN A 649 10.38 -31.60 4.31
N LYS A 650 10.64 -31.77 5.61
CA LYS A 650 9.58 -31.86 6.64
C LYS A 650 8.67 -30.62 6.63
N GLN A 651 9.23 -29.42 6.59
CA GLN A 651 8.42 -28.19 6.56
C GLN A 651 7.61 -28.05 5.27
N ARG A 652 8.14 -28.49 4.12
CA ARG A 652 7.38 -28.53 2.86
C ARG A 652 6.20 -29.49 2.97
N GLU A 653 6.41 -30.68 3.51
CA GLU A 653 5.36 -31.67 3.76
C GLU A 653 4.27 -31.12 4.69
N TRP A 654 4.63 -30.47 5.79
CA TRP A 654 3.65 -29.82 6.67
C TRP A 654 2.85 -28.73 5.96
N ARG A 655 3.51 -27.88 5.15
CA ARG A 655 2.82 -26.86 4.35
C ARG A 655 1.91 -27.46 3.30
N GLU A 656 2.27 -28.62 2.72
CA GLU A 656 1.41 -29.38 1.80
C GLU A 656 0.17 -29.91 2.53
N TRP A 657 0.31 -30.51 3.70
CA TRP A 657 -0.83 -30.95 4.53
C TRP A 657 -1.75 -29.79 4.88
N ARG A 658 -1.18 -28.66 5.30
CA ARG A 658 -1.93 -27.43 5.61
C ARG A 658 -2.67 -26.85 4.40
N PHE A 659 -2.07 -26.94 3.21
CA PHE A 659 -2.63 -26.39 1.98
C PHE A 659 -3.70 -27.31 1.37
N ARG A 660 -3.50 -28.62 1.40
CA ARG A 660 -4.52 -29.61 0.97
C ARG A 660 -5.68 -29.66 1.95
N PHE A 661 -5.37 -29.82 3.23
CA PHE A 661 -6.30 -29.80 4.37
C PHE A 661 -7.41 -30.83 4.26
N GLU A 662 -7.07 -32.03 3.75
CA GLU A 662 -7.94 -33.20 3.69
C GLU A 662 -8.02 -33.90 5.06
N PRO A 663 -8.97 -34.83 5.30
CA PRO A 663 -9.10 -35.56 6.56
C PRO A 663 -7.79 -36.19 7.08
N ASP A 664 -7.06 -36.88 6.20
CA ASP A 664 -5.79 -37.53 6.54
C ASP A 664 -4.71 -36.49 6.91
N ASP A 665 -4.69 -35.34 6.22
CA ASP A 665 -3.78 -34.24 6.53
C ASP A 665 -4.07 -33.65 7.92
N MET A 666 -5.35 -33.49 8.27
CA MET A 666 -5.78 -33.00 9.59
C MET A 666 -5.39 -33.97 10.71
N GLU A 667 -5.46 -35.29 10.48
CA GLU A 667 -5.00 -36.29 11.45
C GLU A 667 -3.49 -36.20 11.68
N HIS A 668 -2.70 -36.06 10.61
CA HIS A 668 -1.26 -35.84 10.71
C HIS A 668 -0.93 -34.55 11.48
N LEU A 669 -1.61 -33.43 11.17
CA LEU A 669 -1.42 -32.15 11.86
C LEU A 669 -1.83 -32.20 13.35
N ALA A 670 -2.80 -33.04 13.70
CA ALA A 670 -3.27 -33.22 15.08
C ALA A 670 -2.36 -34.12 15.93
N THR A 671 -1.50 -34.94 15.31
CA THR A 671 -0.59 -35.85 16.01
C THR A 671 0.41 -35.10 16.88
N SER A 672 0.57 -35.53 18.15
CA SER A 672 1.36 -34.79 19.16
C SER A 672 2.83 -34.57 18.79
N GLU A 673 3.44 -35.54 18.11
CA GLU A 673 4.83 -35.47 17.64
C GLU A 673 5.01 -34.34 16.62
N TYR A 674 4.28 -34.40 15.49
CA TYR A 674 4.35 -33.37 14.46
C TYR A 674 3.92 -32.00 14.96
N ARG A 675 2.89 -31.92 15.80
CA ARG A 675 2.44 -30.65 16.36
C ARG A 675 3.52 -29.95 17.16
N THR A 676 4.34 -30.71 17.90
CA THR A 676 5.46 -30.16 18.68
C THR A 676 6.58 -29.69 17.75
N GLU A 677 6.93 -30.47 16.73
CA GLU A 677 7.95 -30.09 15.73
C GLU A 677 7.52 -28.85 14.92
N ILE A 678 6.29 -28.81 14.40
CA ILE A 678 5.70 -27.69 13.65
C ILE A 678 5.82 -26.40 14.47
N ARG A 679 5.36 -26.43 15.72
CA ARG A 679 5.41 -25.27 16.64
C ARG A 679 6.85 -24.83 16.93
N ALA A 680 7.78 -25.77 17.12
CA ALA A 680 9.18 -25.45 17.35
C ALA A 680 9.84 -24.71 16.17
N THR A 681 9.32 -24.90 14.95
CA THR A 681 9.80 -24.19 13.75
C THR A 681 9.07 -22.88 13.45
N GLY A 682 8.08 -22.50 14.25
CA GLY A 682 7.25 -21.31 14.02
C GLY A 682 6.22 -21.48 12.88
N GLU A 683 5.95 -22.72 12.48
CA GLU A 683 4.85 -23.07 11.58
C GLU A 683 3.54 -23.18 12.38
N SER A 684 2.40 -23.12 11.66
CA SER A 684 1.07 -23.33 12.22
C SER A 684 0.53 -24.71 11.83
N ASP A 685 -0.41 -25.26 12.59
CA ASP A 685 -1.13 -26.51 12.29
C ASP A 685 -2.43 -26.29 11.52
N ARG A 686 -2.59 -25.11 10.89
CA ARG A 686 -3.84 -24.66 10.26
C ARG A 686 -3.82 -24.61 8.76
N PHE A 687 -5.03 -24.54 8.21
CA PHE A 687 -5.29 -24.26 6.81
C PHE A 687 -4.40 -23.12 6.29
N LEU A 688 -3.73 -23.36 5.17
CA LEU A 688 -2.86 -22.41 4.52
C LEU A 688 -3.50 -21.94 3.21
N PRO A 689 -4.01 -20.70 3.14
CA PRO A 689 -4.74 -20.22 1.96
C PRO A 689 -3.83 -19.77 0.81
N ALA A 690 -2.58 -19.35 1.07
CA ALA A 690 -1.65 -18.96 0.02
C ALA A 690 -0.32 -19.71 0.12
N LEU A 691 0.10 -20.27 -1.01
CA LEU A 691 1.41 -20.92 -1.15
C LEU A 691 2.16 -20.31 -2.33
N PHE A 692 3.37 -19.77 -2.09
CA PHE A 692 4.21 -19.15 -3.11
C PHE A 692 5.38 -20.06 -3.48
N CYS A 693 5.46 -20.46 -4.74
CA CYS A 693 6.34 -21.53 -5.19
C CYS A 693 7.29 -21.06 -6.29
N SER A 694 8.45 -21.71 -6.38
CA SER A 694 9.34 -21.56 -7.54
C SER A 694 8.79 -22.32 -8.76
N PRO A 695 9.32 -22.10 -9.98
CA PRO A 695 8.82 -22.73 -11.21
C PRO A 695 8.88 -24.26 -11.17
N THR A 696 9.87 -24.77 -10.45
CA THR A 696 10.27 -26.17 -10.37
C THR A 696 9.58 -26.92 -9.25
N MET A 697 8.47 -26.42 -8.70
CA MET A 697 7.71 -27.17 -7.69
C MET A 697 7.53 -28.60 -8.23
N GLU A 698 8.12 -29.54 -7.48
CA GLU A 698 8.56 -30.83 -8.02
C GLU A 698 7.39 -31.53 -8.71
N LEU A 699 7.72 -32.16 -9.83
CA LEU A 699 6.83 -32.88 -10.72
C LEU A 699 6.21 -34.08 -9.95
N GLY A 700 5.24 -33.87 -9.04
CA GLY A 700 4.69 -34.99 -8.26
C GLY A 700 3.68 -34.70 -7.16
N VAL A 701 3.57 -33.47 -6.63
CA VAL A 701 2.59 -33.22 -5.55
C VAL A 701 1.19 -33.04 -6.16
N ASP A 702 0.28 -33.95 -5.83
CA ASP A 702 -1.15 -33.81 -6.12
C ASP A 702 -1.75 -32.82 -5.11
N ILE A 703 -1.77 -31.56 -5.53
CA ILE A 703 -2.44 -30.49 -4.82
C ILE A 703 -3.91 -30.63 -5.17
N SER A 704 -4.72 -31.14 -4.23
CA SER A 704 -6.16 -31.34 -4.35
C SER A 704 -6.88 -30.14 -4.99
N ALA A 705 -8.12 -30.35 -5.48
CA ALA A 705 -9.00 -29.36 -6.12
C ALA A 705 -8.58 -27.88 -5.95
N LEU A 706 -7.75 -27.39 -6.88
CA LEU A 706 -7.26 -26.01 -6.91
C LEU A 706 -8.01 -25.24 -7.99
N ASN A 707 -8.69 -24.17 -7.59
CA ASN A 707 -9.51 -23.36 -8.48
C ASN A 707 -8.84 -22.03 -8.87
N ALA A 708 -7.73 -21.64 -8.21
CA ALA A 708 -7.03 -20.40 -8.52
C ALA A 708 -5.50 -20.56 -8.53
N VAL A 709 -4.87 -20.04 -9.59
CA VAL A 709 -3.41 -19.89 -9.70
C VAL A 709 -3.07 -18.44 -9.99
N TYR A 710 -2.06 -17.93 -9.29
CA TYR A 710 -1.47 -16.63 -9.59
C TYR A 710 -0.07 -16.81 -10.17
N LEU A 711 0.24 -16.07 -11.22
CA LEU A 711 1.58 -15.98 -11.80
C LEU A 711 2.07 -14.55 -11.60
N ARG A 712 3.17 -14.38 -10.85
CA ARG A 712 3.78 -13.07 -10.58
C ARG A 712 4.28 -12.34 -11.83
N ASN A 713 4.58 -13.10 -12.87
CA ASN A 713 5.12 -12.65 -14.14
C ASN A 713 4.70 -13.63 -15.23
N VAL A 714 4.82 -13.22 -16.49
CA VAL A 714 4.61 -14.13 -17.61
C VAL A 714 5.75 -15.16 -17.60
N PRO A 715 5.47 -16.47 -17.61
CA PRO A 715 6.49 -17.50 -17.71
C PRO A 715 7.24 -17.44 -19.05
N PRO A 716 8.56 -17.72 -19.08
CA PRO A 716 9.41 -17.53 -20.26
C PRO A 716 8.93 -18.19 -21.56
N THR A 717 8.23 -19.33 -21.45
CA THR A 717 7.75 -20.10 -22.60
C THR A 717 6.28 -20.48 -22.43
N PRO A 718 5.54 -20.68 -23.54
CA PRO A 718 4.17 -21.19 -23.48
C PRO A 718 4.03 -22.53 -22.75
N ALA A 719 5.05 -23.40 -22.85
CA ALA A 719 5.07 -24.68 -22.14
C ALA A 719 5.14 -24.48 -20.61
N ASN A 720 5.97 -23.55 -20.14
CA ASN A 720 6.06 -23.20 -18.72
C ASN A 720 4.74 -22.60 -18.22
N TYR A 721 4.10 -21.75 -19.04
CA TYR A 721 2.77 -21.22 -18.73
C TYR A 721 1.74 -22.33 -18.58
N ALA A 722 1.61 -23.20 -19.60
CA ALA A 722 0.67 -24.31 -19.58
C ALA A 722 0.92 -25.26 -18.39
N GLN A 723 2.17 -25.47 -18.00
CA GLN A 723 2.51 -26.29 -16.83
C GLN A 723 2.03 -25.66 -15.52
N ARG A 724 2.27 -24.35 -15.31
CA ARG A 724 1.88 -23.62 -14.10
C ARG A 724 0.35 -23.42 -14.02
N ALA A 725 -0.25 -22.93 -15.11
CA ALA A 725 -1.71 -22.79 -15.25
C ALA A 725 -2.44 -24.16 -15.22
N GLY A 726 -1.74 -25.23 -15.63
CA GLY A 726 -2.21 -26.61 -15.59
C GLY A 726 -2.35 -27.19 -14.18
N ARG A 727 -1.92 -26.49 -13.14
CA ARG A 727 -2.08 -26.91 -11.74
C ARG A 727 -3.49 -26.66 -11.21
N ALA A 728 -4.18 -25.63 -11.69
CA ALA A 728 -5.58 -25.42 -11.37
C ALA A 728 -6.50 -26.22 -12.32
N GLY A 729 -7.66 -26.64 -11.82
CA GLY A 729 -8.71 -27.31 -12.60
C GLY A 729 -8.38 -28.74 -13.05
N ARG A 730 -7.49 -29.46 -12.36
CA ARG A 730 -7.10 -30.85 -12.71
C ARG A 730 -8.23 -31.87 -12.56
N SER A 731 -9.20 -31.61 -11.68
CA SER A 731 -10.33 -32.51 -11.39
C SER A 731 -11.59 -32.19 -12.21
N GLY A 732 -11.44 -31.57 -13.38
CA GLY A 732 -12.60 -31.16 -14.19
C GLY A 732 -13.43 -30.05 -13.54
N GLN A 733 -12.78 -29.14 -12.81
CA GLN A 733 -13.40 -27.97 -12.21
C GLN A 733 -12.96 -26.71 -12.94
N ALA A 734 -13.84 -25.70 -12.96
CA ALA A 734 -13.45 -24.39 -13.45
C ALA A 734 -12.33 -23.79 -12.59
N ALA A 735 -11.47 -23.03 -13.26
CA ALA A 735 -10.32 -22.41 -12.63
C ALA A 735 -10.04 -21.02 -13.20
N VAL A 736 -9.48 -20.16 -12.36
CA VAL A 736 -8.99 -18.83 -12.74
C VAL A 736 -7.48 -18.81 -12.64
N VAL A 737 -6.83 -18.33 -13.69
CA VAL A 737 -5.39 -18.12 -13.76
C VAL A 737 -5.16 -16.63 -13.95
N VAL A 738 -4.61 -15.98 -12.93
CA VAL A 738 -4.27 -14.55 -12.96
C VAL A 738 -2.78 -14.39 -13.19
N THR A 739 -2.39 -13.64 -14.21
CA THR A 739 -0.99 -13.36 -14.54
C THR A 739 -0.75 -11.87 -14.46
N TYR A 740 0.17 -11.44 -13.60
CA TYR A 740 0.62 -10.07 -13.59
C TYR A 740 1.71 -9.87 -14.66
N CYS A 741 1.54 -8.85 -15.50
CA CYS A 741 2.41 -8.52 -16.62
C CYS A 741 3.06 -7.17 -16.32
N ALA A 742 4.34 -7.14 -15.95
CA ALA A 742 4.98 -5.90 -15.57
C ALA A 742 5.26 -5.02 -16.79
N SER A 743 4.77 -3.78 -16.77
CA SER A 743 4.83 -2.86 -17.91
C SER A 743 6.25 -2.51 -18.39
N GLY A 744 7.28 -2.74 -17.58
CA GLY A 744 8.69 -2.48 -17.93
C GLY A 744 9.52 -3.73 -18.22
N SER A 745 8.91 -4.92 -18.28
CA SER A 745 9.61 -6.16 -18.60
C SER A 745 9.36 -6.51 -20.06
N PRO A 746 10.38 -6.49 -20.95
CA PRO A 746 10.20 -6.81 -22.38
C PRO A 746 9.62 -8.20 -22.64
N HIS A 747 9.68 -9.09 -21.64
CA HIS A 747 9.10 -10.44 -21.72
C HIS A 747 7.61 -10.48 -21.30
N ASP A 748 7.16 -9.54 -20.47
CA ASP A 748 5.77 -9.45 -20.02
C ASP A 748 4.88 -8.62 -20.97
N GLN A 749 5.49 -7.78 -21.82
CA GLN A 749 4.85 -7.05 -22.93
C GLN A 749 4.62 -7.99 -24.11
#